data_AF-A0A804KGV7-F1
#
_entry.id   AF-A0A804KGV7-F1
#
_cell.length_a   1.000
_cell.length_b   1.000
_cell.length_c   1.000
_cell.angle_alpha   90.00
_cell.angle_beta   90.00
_cell.angle_gamma   90.00
#
_symmetry.space_group_name_H-M   'P 1'
#
loop_
_entity.id
_entity.type
_entity.pdbx_description
1 polymer ?
#
loop_
_entity_poly.entity_id
_entity_poly.type
_entity_poly.pdbx_seq_one_letter_code
_entity_poly.pdbx_strand_id
1 'polypeptide(L)'
;MDLTGLAVVLRSALSHIPEERKAAEESLNQLQYMEQHLVRLLLIIIDGGCDMAVRQVASIHFKNFVAKNWSPHEPGEPQKILESDKRVVRDNILRFIAQIPPLLRAQLGECLKTIIQDDYPEQWPSLLHWIKCNLQLQDQQVFAALYVLRVLSRKYEFKSDDERTPLHLIVEDTFPLLLNIFNKLIQIMNPSIEVAVLIKLICKIFWSSIYLEIPQKLLDPNVFTAWMVLYLNLLERPVPLEGQPCDPDLRKSWGWWKVKKWTVHILNRLYTRFGDLKLRKAESKAFAQMFQKSYAGKILVCHLQLLGVLRTGGYLPDRIINLILQYLSSSVSKNSMYQLLQPQLDILLFEIIFPLMCFNDNDQKLWTEDPHEYVRKGYDIIEDLYSPRTAAMDFVSELVRKHGKGNLQKLIHFIVEIFKRYDEAPIELKPYRQKDGALLAIGTLCDKLKQSEPYKSELERMLVQHVLPEFSSPVGHLRAKAAWVAGQYAHINFSDQNNFRRAFHCVVSGMRDPELPVRVDSVFALRSFIEACQDLNEIRPILPQLLDEFFKLMNEVENEDLVFTLETIVGKFGEEMAPYAFGLCQNLAAAFWKCLNTSEADEEADDSGALAAIGCLRAISTILESISSLPHLFAQIEPILLPIMQRMLTTDGQDVFDEVLELVSYMTIFSPTISLDMWSLWPLMVEALGDWAIDFFENMLVPLDNYISRSTAHFLTCKDPDYQQSLWKILSTIMSDRKMEDSDIEPAPKLIEVVFQNCKGQVDHWVEPYLRITIDRLHRTKKPYMKCLLMLVIADALYYDASLTLGTLHKLGVASDIFNLWFQMLQDVKKNGMRANFRGLHDKKVCCLGLTSLLCLPVDHFPGEALERVFKATLDLLVSYKGQVAEAEKLNDAAVDMDGFDADEENEEEDSDKEMGDDTEDGDEVDSLELQKLATEARGFQSNDEDYETDDDYSDYDDDSQSPIDEIDPFIFFVETVHALQASDPTRFQNLMLTLDFHYQALASGIAQHAEQRRTDIEKEKLDKAATQ
;
A
#
# COMPACT_ATOMS: atom_id res chain seq x y z
N MET A 1 27.17 40.53 -16.24
CA MET A 1 26.07 41.50 -16.09
C MET A 1 26.17 42.14 -14.71
N ASP A 2 25.92 43.44 -14.58
CA ASP A 2 25.94 44.17 -13.30
C ASP A 2 24.62 43.98 -12.52
N LEU A 3 24.58 44.40 -11.25
CA LEU A 3 23.39 44.27 -10.38
C LEU A 3 22.17 45.00 -10.97
N THR A 4 22.38 46.19 -11.52
CA THR A 4 21.33 47.01 -12.12
C THR A 4 20.72 46.35 -13.35
N GLY A 5 21.56 45.76 -14.23
CA GLY A 5 21.09 45.01 -15.39
C GLY A 5 20.30 43.76 -15.00
N LEU A 6 20.75 43.02 -13.98
CA LEU A 6 20.04 41.83 -13.50
C LEU A 6 18.67 42.18 -12.90
N ALA A 7 18.57 43.27 -12.14
CA ALA A 7 17.30 43.75 -11.59
C ALA A 7 16.29 44.16 -12.68
N VAL A 8 16.75 44.70 -13.81
CA VAL A 8 15.90 45.03 -14.96
C VAL A 8 15.38 43.76 -15.66
N VAL A 9 16.23 42.75 -15.82
CA VAL A 9 15.81 41.45 -16.38
C VAL A 9 14.78 40.78 -15.48
N LEU A 10 15.02 40.74 -14.16
CA LEU A 10 14.06 40.20 -13.18
C LEU A 10 12.73 40.97 -13.18
N ARG A 11 12.75 42.29 -13.37
CA ARG A 11 11.52 43.09 -13.53
C ARG A 11 10.79 42.76 -14.83
N SER A 12 11.53 42.46 -15.90
CA SER A 12 10.95 42.10 -17.20
C SER A 12 10.29 40.71 -17.16
N ALA A 13 10.79 39.79 -16.31
CA ALA A 13 10.14 38.51 -16.02
C ALA A 13 8.77 38.67 -15.33
N LEU A 14 8.46 39.85 -14.78
CA LEU A 14 7.16 40.20 -14.20
C LEU A 14 6.22 40.93 -15.17
N SER A 15 6.61 41.08 -16.45
CA SER A 15 5.80 41.80 -17.43
C SER A 15 4.49 41.06 -17.75
N HIS A 16 3.40 41.80 -17.94
CA HIS A 16 2.13 41.26 -18.45
C HIS A 16 2.21 40.87 -19.94
N ILE A 17 3.31 41.22 -20.63
CA ILE A 17 3.54 40.89 -22.04
C ILE A 17 4.26 39.53 -22.13
N PRO A 18 3.65 38.49 -22.71
CA PRO A 18 4.23 37.14 -22.74
C PRO A 18 5.59 37.05 -23.44
N GLU A 19 5.81 37.85 -24.49
CA GLU A 19 7.07 37.88 -25.22
C GLU A 19 8.22 38.46 -24.38
N GLU A 20 7.96 39.52 -23.61
CA GLU A 20 8.96 40.13 -22.72
C GLU A 20 9.33 39.19 -21.57
N ARG A 21 8.33 38.48 -21.02
CA ARG A 21 8.55 37.49 -19.96
C ARG A 21 9.39 36.32 -20.45
N LYS A 22 9.05 35.74 -21.61
CA LYS A 22 9.84 34.64 -22.20
C LYS A 22 11.28 35.06 -22.51
N ALA A 23 11.47 36.25 -23.08
CA ALA A 23 12.80 36.78 -23.36
C ALA A 23 13.62 37.01 -22.07
N ALA A 24 12.97 37.46 -20.98
CA ALA A 24 13.61 37.62 -19.69
C ALA A 24 14.00 36.28 -19.05
N GLU A 25 13.13 35.26 -19.10
CA GLU A 25 13.41 33.90 -18.61
C GLU A 25 14.55 33.24 -19.39
N GLU A 26 14.55 33.34 -20.73
CA GLU A 26 15.67 32.87 -21.57
C GLU A 26 16.98 33.58 -21.21
N SER A 27 16.92 34.90 -20.97
CA SER A 27 18.10 35.65 -20.53
C SER A 27 18.58 35.18 -19.16
N LEU A 28 17.69 34.91 -18.20
CA LEU A 28 18.08 34.38 -16.87
C LEU A 28 18.71 32.99 -17.00
N ASN A 29 18.17 32.12 -17.85
CA ASN A 29 18.71 30.78 -18.10
C ASN A 29 20.10 30.81 -18.73
N GLN A 30 20.42 31.81 -19.55
CA GLN A 30 21.76 32.01 -20.10
C GLN A 30 22.74 32.57 -19.06
N LEU A 31 22.25 33.42 -18.15
CA LEU A 31 23.08 34.12 -17.17
C LEU A 31 23.35 33.32 -15.89
N GLN A 32 22.57 32.28 -15.60
CA GLN A 32 22.59 31.57 -14.33
C GLN A 32 23.94 30.91 -14.00
N TYR A 33 24.73 30.53 -15.01
CA TYR A 33 26.04 29.88 -14.84
C TYR A 33 27.22 30.88 -14.84
N MET A 34 26.95 32.18 -14.90
CA MET A 34 28.02 33.19 -14.83
C MET A 34 28.57 33.32 -13.40
N GLU A 35 29.86 33.63 -13.30
CA GLU A 35 30.50 33.95 -12.02
C GLU A 35 29.76 35.07 -11.27
N GLN A 36 29.60 34.89 -9.96
CA GLN A 36 28.88 35.78 -9.04
C GLN A 36 27.38 35.94 -9.33
N HIS A 37 26.78 35.20 -10.27
CA HIS A 37 25.34 35.30 -10.54
C HIS A 37 24.54 35.05 -9.26
N LEU A 38 24.86 33.96 -8.56
CA LEU A 38 24.23 33.58 -7.30
C LEU A 38 24.40 34.65 -6.21
N VAL A 39 25.60 35.22 -6.10
CA VAL A 39 25.91 36.30 -5.14
C VAL A 39 25.12 37.57 -5.47
N ARG A 40 24.95 37.91 -6.76
CA ARG A 40 24.18 39.08 -7.20
C ARG A 40 22.69 38.92 -6.92
N LEU A 41 22.12 37.72 -7.14
CA LEU A 41 20.75 37.41 -6.75
C LEU A 41 20.56 37.62 -5.24
N LEU A 42 21.47 37.10 -4.42
CA LEU A 42 21.42 37.30 -2.97
C LEU A 42 21.44 38.78 -2.58
N LEU A 43 22.31 39.59 -3.20
CA LEU A 43 22.36 41.05 -2.95
C LEU A 43 21.05 41.76 -3.32
N ILE A 44 20.41 41.39 -4.44
CA ILE A 44 19.10 41.95 -4.84
C ILE A 44 18.02 41.57 -3.82
N ILE A 45 18.00 40.33 -3.34
CA ILE A 45 17.03 39.86 -2.32
C ILE A 45 17.15 40.68 -1.03
N ILE A 46 18.38 41.04 -0.64
CA ILE A 46 18.67 41.76 0.60
C ILE A 46 18.40 43.26 0.47
N ASP A 47 18.55 43.84 -0.72
CA ASP A 47 18.43 45.27 -0.93
C ASP A 47 17.01 45.78 -0.64
N GLY A 48 16.85 46.47 0.49
CA GLY A 48 15.60 47.11 0.89
C GLY A 48 15.14 48.25 -0.03
N GLY A 49 16.03 48.75 -0.91
CA GLY A 49 15.70 49.73 -1.94
C GLY A 49 15.09 49.14 -3.22
N CYS A 50 15.17 47.82 -3.40
CA CYS A 50 14.56 47.13 -4.54
C CYS A 50 13.08 46.83 -4.31
N ASP A 51 12.30 46.85 -5.40
CA ASP A 51 10.87 46.53 -5.37
C ASP A 51 10.61 45.10 -4.88
N MET A 52 9.55 44.91 -4.10
CA MET A 52 9.25 43.64 -3.42
C MET A 52 9.00 42.51 -4.42
N ALA A 53 8.33 42.79 -5.54
CA ALA A 53 8.07 41.78 -6.57
C ALA A 53 9.38 41.31 -7.23
N VAL A 54 10.30 42.24 -7.52
CA VAL A 54 11.63 41.91 -8.06
C VAL A 54 12.43 41.06 -7.06
N ARG A 55 12.37 41.40 -5.77
CA ARG A 55 13.04 40.63 -4.70
C ARG A 55 12.46 39.22 -4.55
N GLN A 56 11.15 39.08 -4.71
CA GLN A 56 10.47 37.79 -4.66
C GLN A 56 10.90 36.89 -5.82
N VAL A 57 10.88 37.39 -7.06
CA VAL A 57 11.35 36.63 -8.24
C VAL A 57 12.83 36.27 -8.09
N ALA A 58 13.67 37.21 -7.63
CA ALA A 58 15.08 36.93 -7.34
C ALA A 58 15.24 35.79 -6.33
N SER A 59 14.42 35.77 -5.26
CA SER A 59 14.47 34.72 -4.23
C SER A 59 14.00 33.35 -4.74
N ILE A 60 13.02 33.30 -5.64
CA ILE A 60 12.56 32.06 -6.27
C ILE A 60 13.63 31.50 -7.21
N HIS A 61 14.21 32.33 -8.08
CA HIS A 61 15.32 31.90 -8.93
C HIS A 61 16.54 31.45 -8.12
N PHE A 62 16.86 32.18 -7.04
CA PHE A 62 17.92 31.79 -6.11
C PHE A 62 17.65 30.42 -5.50
N LYS A 63 16.41 30.17 -5.01
CA LYS A 63 15.99 28.86 -4.48
C LYS A 63 16.15 27.75 -5.50
N ASN A 64 15.54 27.89 -6.68
CA ASN A 64 15.54 26.85 -7.71
C ASN A 64 16.97 26.55 -8.19
N PHE A 65 17.81 27.57 -8.28
CA PHE A 65 19.21 27.38 -8.68
C PHE A 65 20.04 26.68 -7.60
N VAL A 66 19.85 27.01 -6.31
CA VAL A 66 20.51 26.33 -5.19
C VAL A 66 20.07 24.87 -5.13
N ALA A 67 18.76 24.60 -5.13
CA ALA A 67 18.23 23.24 -5.10
C ALA A 67 18.81 22.34 -6.21
N LYS A 68 18.92 22.86 -7.43
CA LYS A 68 19.40 22.09 -8.59
C LYS A 68 20.92 22.01 -8.73
N ASN A 69 21.68 22.98 -8.22
CA ASN A 69 23.09 23.10 -8.57
C ASN A 69 24.04 23.24 -7.36
N TRP A 70 23.55 23.15 -6.12
CA TRP A 70 24.42 23.24 -4.95
C TRP A 70 25.43 22.10 -4.91
N SER A 71 25.01 20.85 -5.12
CA SER A 71 25.89 19.69 -5.20
C SER A 71 25.69 18.90 -6.50
N PRO A 72 26.74 18.20 -7.00
CA PRO A 72 26.61 17.32 -8.17
C PRO A 72 25.62 16.17 -7.88
N HIS A 73 24.77 15.82 -8.85
CA HIS A 73 23.77 14.75 -8.65
C HIS A 73 24.38 13.36 -8.81
N GLU A 74 25.43 13.25 -9.64
CA GLU A 74 26.13 11.99 -9.92
C GLU A 74 27.64 12.07 -9.63
N PRO A 75 28.27 10.94 -9.25
CA PRO A 75 29.73 10.88 -9.07
C PRO A 75 30.46 11.13 -10.40
N GLY A 76 30.99 12.34 -10.59
CA GLY A 76 31.77 12.73 -11.78
C GLY A 76 31.25 13.95 -12.54
N GLU A 77 30.07 14.48 -12.19
CA GLU A 77 29.56 15.71 -12.77
C GLU A 77 30.39 16.94 -12.30
N PRO A 78 30.75 17.88 -13.20
CA PRO A 78 31.51 19.07 -12.81
C PRO A 78 30.66 20.00 -11.93
N GLN A 79 31.27 20.50 -10.84
CA GLN A 79 30.62 21.44 -9.95
C GLN A 79 30.24 22.74 -10.67
N LYS A 80 28.94 23.04 -10.71
CA LYS A 80 28.38 24.18 -11.46
C LYS A 80 28.50 25.52 -10.71
N ILE A 81 28.76 25.50 -9.40
CA ILE A 81 28.91 26.69 -8.55
C ILE A 81 30.32 26.75 -7.99
N LEU A 82 30.99 27.88 -8.20
CA LEU A 82 32.32 28.14 -7.65
C LEU A 82 32.32 28.11 -6.12
N GLU A 83 33.34 27.50 -5.53
CA GLU A 83 33.48 27.41 -4.07
C GLU A 83 33.60 28.79 -3.39
N SER A 84 34.16 29.78 -4.10
CA SER A 84 34.19 31.17 -3.63
C SER A 84 32.78 31.76 -3.45
N ASP A 85 31.87 31.45 -4.36
CA ASP A 85 30.49 31.95 -4.35
C ASP A 85 29.68 31.22 -3.28
N LYS A 86 29.85 29.90 -3.13
CA LYS A 86 29.28 29.12 -2.01
C LYS A 86 29.69 29.70 -0.66
N ARG A 87 30.97 30.02 -0.47
CA ARG A 87 31.47 30.63 0.76
C ARG A 87 30.82 31.99 1.05
N VAL A 88 30.70 32.85 0.04
CA VAL A 88 30.01 34.14 0.19
C VAL A 88 28.55 33.95 0.58
N VAL A 89 27.84 33.00 -0.04
CA VAL A 89 26.45 32.68 0.34
C VAL A 89 26.38 32.21 1.79
N ARG A 90 27.22 31.25 2.21
CA ARG A 90 27.27 30.74 3.60
C ARG A 90 27.51 31.83 4.63
N ASP A 91 28.49 32.71 4.39
CA ASP A 91 28.86 33.78 5.32
C ASP A 91 27.76 34.85 5.49
N ASN A 92 26.88 34.99 4.50
CA ASN A 92 25.87 36.06 4.44
C ASN A 92 24.45 35.57 4.74
N ILE A 93 24.04 34.39 4.28
CA ILE A 93 22.66 33.89 4.38
C ILE A 93 22.14 33.88 5.83
N LEU A 94 23.00 33.49 6.79
CA LEU A 94 22.67 33.44 8.21
C LEU A 94 22.34 34.81 8.81
N ARG A 95 22.96 35.89 8.31
CA ARG A 95 22.75 37.26 8.82
C ARG A 95 21.44 37.86 8.32
N PHE A 96 21.07 37.55 7.08
CA PHE A 96 19.95 38.20 6.41
C PHE A 96 18.61 37.54 6.67
N ILE A 97 18.58 36.27 7.09
CA ILE A 97 17.33 35.54 7.37
C ILE A 97 16.45 36.24 8.42
N ALA A 98 17.06 36.96 9.36
CA ALA A 98 16.37 37.74 10.40
C ALA A 98 15.82 39.08 9.88
N GLN A 99 16.46 39.65 8.86
CA GLN A 99 16.26 41.03 8.41
C GLN A 99 15.26 41.15 7.25
N ILE A 100 15.01 40.05 6.53
CA ILE A 100 14.11 40.02 5.38
C ILE A 100 12.66 39.71 5.79
N PRO A 101 11.66 40.15 4.99
CA PRO A 101 10.24 39.85 5.23
C PRO A 101 9.92 38.34 5.18
N PRO A 102 8.80 37.88 5.79
CA PRO A 102 8.42 36.46 5.83
C PRO A 102 8.39 35.75 4.47
N LEU A 103 7.88 36.41 3.42
CA LEU A 103 7.82 35.85 2.06
C LEU A 103 9.20 35.48 1.51
N LEU A 104 10.18 36.37 1.68
CA LEU A 104 11.56 36.12 1.23
C LEU A 104 12.29 35.16 2.17
N ARG A 105 11.93 35.17 3.46
CA ARG A 105 12.49 34.27 4.47
C ARG A 105 12.15 32.81 4.20
N ALA A 106 10.92 32.52 3.76
CA ALA A 106 10.52 31.17 3.36
C ALA A 106 11.44 30.65 2.24
N GLN A 107 11.64 31.45 1.18
CA GLN A 107 12.50 31.07 0.05
C GLN A 107 13.96 30.87 0.47
N LEU A 108 14.56 31.80 1.24
CA LEU A 108 15.92 31.61 1.75
C LEU A 108 16.03 30.49 2.80
N GLY A 109 14.95 30.18 3.50
CA GLY A 109 14.85 29.06 4.42
C GLY A 109 15.03 27.72 3.70
N GLU A 110 14.39 27.57 2.54
CA GLU A 110 14.56 26.36 1.71
C GLU A 110 15.98 26.27 1.14
N CYS A 111 16.56 27.40 0.70
CA CYS A 111 17.98 27.40 0.32
C CYS A 111 18.88 26.97 1.47
N LEU A 112 18.62 27.47 2.68
CA LEU A 112 19.38 27.11 3.86
C LEU A 112 19.26 25.62 4.19
N LYS A 113 18.08 25.02 3.98
CA LYS A 113 17.85 23.57 4.13
C LYS A 113 18.74 22.78 3.18
N THR A 114 18.73 23.07 1.88
CA THR A 114 19.62 22.42 0.90
C THR A 114 21.09 22.57 1.28
N ILE A 115 21.53 23.80 1.62
CA ILE A 115 22.93 24.05 1.97
C ILE A 115 23.33 23.27 3.23
N ILE A 116 22.47 23.19 4.24
CA ILE A 116 22.74 22.42 5.47
C ILE A 116 22.74 20.91 5.21
N GLN A 117 21.86 20.42 4.35
CA GLN A 117 21.81 19.01 3.95
C GLN A 117 23.13 18.57 3.30
N ASP A 118 23.70 19.38 2.44
CA ASP A 118 24.90 19.03 1.69
C ASP A 118 26.20 19.34 2.44
N ASP A 119 26.28 20.49 3.13
CA ASP A 119 27.57 21.00 3.62
C ASP A 119 27.85 20.72 5.11
N TYR A 120 26.85 20.43 5.95
CA TYR A 120 27.07 20.22 7.39
C TYR A 120 27.16 18.73 7.75
N PRO A 121 28.06 18.25 8.63
CA PRO A 121 29.02 19.03 9.41
C PRO A 121 30.37 19.30 8.73
N GLU A 122 30.74 18.59 7.68
CA GLU A 122 32.12 18.52 7.18
C GLU A 122 32.58 19.82 6.49
N GLN A 123 31.76 20.37 5.59
CA GLN A 123 32.10 21.55 4.79
C GLN A 123 31.71 22.87 5.49
N TRP A 124 30.82 22.83 6.48
CA TRP A 124 30.37 24.01 7.24
C TRP A 124 30.46 23.85 8.77
N PRO A 125 31.66 23.56 9.34
CA PRO A 125 31.83 23.27 10.76
C PRO A 125 31.55 24.47 11.69
N SER A 126 31.64 25.70 11.17
CA SER A 126 31.41 26.94 11.95
C SER A 126 29.93 27.23 12.26
N LEU A 127 28.99 26.52 11.61
CA LEU A 127 27.56 26.75 11.74
C LEU A 127 27.06 26.60 13.18
N LEU A 128 27.41 25.50 13.85
CA LEU A 128 26.97 25.24 15.23
C LEU A 128 27.51 26.29 16.21
N HIS A 129 28.77 26.71 16.02
CA HIS A 129 29.37 27.78 16.83
C HIS A 129 28.63 29.11 16.63
N TRP A 130 28.27 29.44 15.38
CA TRP A 130 27.47 30.63 15.09
C TRP A 130 26.11 30.59 15.79
N ILE A 131 25.40 29.46 15.74
CA ILE A 131 24.11 29.28 16.43
C ILE A 131 24.29 29.52 17.94
N LYS A 132 25.28 28.87 18.57
CA LYS A 132 25.57 28.98 20.00
C LYS A 132 25.80 30.42 20.45
N CYS A 133 26.61 31.17 19.70
CA CYS A 133 26.90 32.58 20.00
C CYS A 133 25.65 33.45 19.86
N ASN A 134 24.84 33.27 18.82
CA ASN A 134 23.66 34.10 18.58
C ASN A 134 22.48 33.76 19.52
N LEU A 135 22.40 32.53 20.06
CA LEU A 135 21.44 32.19 21.12
C LEU A 135 21.71 32.91 22.45
N GLN A 136 22.93 33.38 22.69
CA GLN A 136 23.30 34.07 23.93
C GLN A 136 23.09 35.59 23.87
N LEU A 137 22.80 36.14 22.70
CA LEU A 137 22.60 37.58 22.45
C LEU A 137 21.13 38.00 22.69
N GLN A 138 20.85 39.31 22.74
CA GLN A 138 19.48 39.85 22.93
C GLN A 138 18.80 40.13 21.57
N ASP A 139 17.46 40.07 21.53
CA ASP A 139 16.56 40.43 20.42
C ASP A 139 16.61 39.55 19.14
N GLN A 140 16.42 40.16 17.96
CA GLN A 140 16.18 39.53 16.63
C GLN A 140 17.18 38.43 16.25
N GLN A 141 18.38 38.45 16.84
CA GLN A 141 19.39 37.41 16.61
C GLN A 141 19.01 36.05 17.22
N VAL A 142 18.22 36.04 18.30
CA VAL A 142 17.67 34.81 18.89
C VAL A 142 16.69 34.14 17.93
N PHE A 143 15.82 34.92 17.28
CA PHE A 143 14.91 34.40 16.26
C PHE A 143 15.70 33.75 15.11
N ALA A 144 16.72 34.44 14.61
CA ALA A 144 17.59 33.93 13.54
C ALA A 144 18.27 32.61 13.93
N ALA A 145 18.85 32.56 15.13
CA ALA A 145 19.54 31.38 15.64
C ALA A 145 18.58 30.20 15.85
N LEU A 146 17.38 30.44 16.37
CA LEU A 146 16.35 29.41 16.51
C LEU A 146 15.85 28.91 15.16
N TYR A 147 15.68 29.81 14.18
CA TYR A 147 15.26 29.43 12.83
C TYR A 147 16.29 28.51 12.17
N VAL A 148 17.57 28.92 12.17
CA VAL A 148 18.68 28.12 11.63
C VAL A 148 18.83 26.79 12.39
N LEU A 149 18.70 26.81 13.72
CA LEU A 149 18.75 25.59 14.53
C LEU A 149 17.59 24.64 14.24
N ARG A 150 16.39 25.14 13.95
CA ARG A 150 15.26 24.30 13.50
C ARG A 150 15.59 23.60 12.18
N VAL A 151 16.10 24.33 11.19
CA VAL A 151 16.51 23.73 9.90
C VAL A 151 17.59 22.67 10.11
N LEU A 152 18.60 22.98 10.93
CA LEU A 152 19.68 22.05 11.28
C LEU A 152 19.17 20.81 12.02
N SER A 153 18.22 20.95 12.94
CA SER A 153 17.66 19.82 13.68
C SER A 153 16.76 18.96 12.79
N ARG A 154 16.03 19.56 11.84
CA ARG A 154 15.18 18.85 10.86
C ARG A 154 15.99 17.92 9.96
N LYS A 155 17.23 18.28 9.61
CA LYS A 155 18.14 17.43 8.82
C LYS A 155 18.27 16.02 9.39
N TYR A 156 18.29 15.90 10.71
CA TYR A 156 18.48 14.64 11.41
C TYR A 156 17.17 14.03 11.91
N GLU A 157 16.01 14.57 11.55
CA GLU A 157 14.70 14.14 12.08
C GLU A 157 14.43 12.67 11.76
N PHE A 158 14.63 12.28 10.50
CA PHE A 158 14.36 10.93 9.95
C PHE A 158 15.63 10.09 9.69
N LYS A 159 16.81 10.53 10.16
CA LYS A 159 18.06 9.81 9.94
C LYS A 159 18.26 8.64 10.91
N SER A 160 18.87 7.55 10.43
CA SER A 160 19.23 6.38 11.25
C SER A 160 20.22 6.74 12.36
N ASP A 161 20.32 5.89 13.39
CA ASP A 161 21.11 6.19 14.60
C ASP A 161 22.59 6.53 14.29
N ASP A 162 23.21 5.77 13.38
CA ASP A 162 24.60 6.01 12.94
C ASP A 162 24.77 7.42 12.34
N GLU A 163 23.82 7.86 11.50
CA GLU A 163 23.81 9.18 10.86
C GLU A 163 23.40 10.31 11.82
N ARG A 164 22.79 10.01 12.98
CA ARG A 164 22.40 10.98 14.01
C ARG A 164 23.55 11.41 14.93
N THR A 165 24.74 10.83 14.80
CA THR A 165 25.90 11.20 15.62
C THR A 165 26.13 12.73 15.77
N PRO A 166 26.05 13.55 14.70
CA PRO A 166 26.20 15.01 14.83
C PRO A 166 25.08 15.70 15.63
N LEU A 167 23.86 15.13 15.64
CA LEU A 167 22.73 15.65 16.41
C LEU A 167 23.01 15.63 17.91
N HIS A 168 23.72 14.62 18.43
CA HIS A 168 24.07 14.56 19.84
C HIS A 168 24.92 15.76 20.28
N LEU A 169 25.88 16.18 19.46
CA LEU A 169 26.70 17.37 19.70
C LEU A 169 25.85 18.65 19.64
N ILE A 170 24.94 18.75 18.66
CA ILE A 170 24.00 19.88 18.54
C ILE A 170 23.17 20.01 19.82
N VAL A 171 22.59 18.90 20.29
CA VAL A 171 21.76 18.86 21.49
C VAL A 171 22.57 19.24 22.73
N GLU A 172 23.77 18.67 22.90
CA GLU A 172 24.63 18.94 24.05
C GLU A 172 24.98 20.44 24.19
N ASP A 173 25.29 21.10 23.07
CA ASP A 173 25.72 22.50 23.06
C ASP A 173 24.57 23.51 23.11
N THR A 174 23.39 23.16 22.58
CA THR A 174 22.29 24.13 22.40
C THR A 174 21.17 24.00 23.43
N PHE A 175 20.83 22.78 23.89
CA PHE A 175 19.65 22.58 24.75
C PHE A 175 19.70 23.30 26.11
N PRO A 176 20.86 23.41 26.80
CA PRO A 176 20.95 24.21 28.01
C PRO A 176 20.62 25.70 27.77
N LEU A 177 20.99 26.24 26.61
CA LEU A 177 20.68 27.62 26.21
C LEU A 177 19.19 27.75 25.87
N LEU A 178 18.64 26.81 25.10
CA LEU A 178 17.22 26.77 24.77
C LEU A 178 16.34 26.71 26.02
N LEU A 179 16.71 25.89 27.00
CA LEU A 179 15.98 25.76 28.26
C LEU A 179 15.94 27.10 29.02
N ASN A 180 17.06 27.84 29.07
CA ASN A 180 17.12 29.16 29.71
C ASN A 180 16.24 30.19 28.97
N ILE A 181 16.31 30.21 27.64
CA ILE A 181 15.47 31.08 26.81
C ILE A 181 14.00 30.75 27.04
N PHE A 182 13.63 29.46 27.00
CA PHE A 182 12.26 29.01 27.16
C PHE A 182 11.69 29.42 28.53
N ASN A 183 12.46 29.23 29.60
CA ASN A 183 12.08 29.65 30.95
C ASN A 183 11.83 31.18 31.04
N LYS A 184 12.71 32.00 30.42
CA LYS A 184 12.51 33.45 30.37
C LYS A 184 11.25 33.85 29.61
N LEU A 185 10.99 33.23 28.45
CA LEU A 185 9.83 33.52 27.61
C LEU A 185 8.51 33.16 28.31
N ILE A 186 8.46 32.02 29.02
CA ILE A 186 7.26 31.60 29.77
C ILE A 186 6.91 32.58 30.88
N GLN A 187 7.90 33.19 31.55
CA GLN A 187 7.68 34.10 32.68
C GLN A 187 7.11 35.49 32.27
N ILE A 188 7.05 35.80 30.97
CA ILE A 188 6.47 37.06 30.49
C ILE A 188 4.96 37.08 30.74
N MET A 189 4.48 38.04 31.54
CA MET A 189 3.07 38.14 31.94
C MET A 189 2.12 38.43 30.77
N ASN A 190 2.46 39.41 29.91
CA ASN A 190 1.70 39.80 28.72
C ASN A 190 2.52 39.54 27.46
N PRO A 191 2.53 38.31 26.93
CA PRO A 191 3.44 37.93 25.88
C PRO A 191 2.86 38.29 24.50
N SER A 192 3.68 38.88 23.63
CA SER A 192 3.30 39.19 22.25
C SER A 192 3.22 37.92 21.40
N ILE A 193 2.66 38.03 20.18
CA ILE A 193 2.66 36.94 19.21
C ILE A 193 4.10 36.51 18.83
N GLU A 194 5.06 37.44 18.84
CA GLU A 194 6.48 37.14 18.59
C GLU A 194 7.05 36.15 19.62
N VAL A 195 6.64 36.26 20.89
CA VAL A 195 7.00 35.28 21.93
C VAL A 195 6.47 33.90 21.58
N ALA A 196 5.24 33.80 21.09
CA ALA A 196 4.66 32.54 20.64
C ALA A 196 5.46 31.93 19.48
N VAL A 197 5.94 32.75 18.54
CA VAL A 197 6.79 32.30 17.43
C VAL A 197 8.11 31.70 17.93
N LEU A 198 8.76 32.34 18.90
CA LEU A 198 10.01 31.82 19.51
C LEU A 198 9.77 30.50 20.26
N ILE A 199 8.72 30.43 21.08
CA ILE A 199 8.37 29.19 21.79
C ILE A 199 8.03 28.08 20.80
N LYS A 200 7.29 28.37 19.72
CA LYS A 200 6.98 27.43 18.65
C LYS A 200 8.25 26.83 18.06
N LEU A 201 9.25 27.66 17.75
CA LEU A 201 10.53 27.19 17.22
C LEU A 201 11.26 26.29 18.21
N ILE A 202 11.29 26.64 19.51
CA ILE A 202 11.90 25.81 20.56
C ILE A 202 11.20 24.44 20.64
N CYS A 203 9.87 24.41 20.61
CA CYS A 203 9.11 23.16 20.62
C CYS A 203 9.42 22.31 19.38
N LYS A 204 9.44 22.91 18.18
CA LYS A 204 9.77 22.21 16.93
C LYS A 204 11.22 21.68 16.93
N ILE A 205 12.19 22.42 17.49
CA ILE A 205 13.59 21.95 17.64
C ILE A 205 13.64 20.73 18.57
N PHE A 206 12.94 20.80 19.70
CA PHE A 206 12.86 19.69 20.64
C PHE A 206 12.26 18.45 19.97
N TRP A 207 11.15 18.62 19.24
CA TRP A 207 10.48 17.57 18.47
C TRP A 207 11.43 16.83 17.53
N SER A 208 12.10 17.53 16.61
CA SER A 208 13.02 16.89 15.66
C SER A 208 14.15 16.13 16.34
N SER A 209 14.62 16.67 17.46
CA SER A 209 15.72 16.08 18.20
C SER A 209 15.33 14.75 18.84
N ILE A 210 14.06 14.58 19.21
CA ILE A 210 13.53 13.36 19.85
C ILE A 210 12.72 12.48 18.90
N TYR A 211 12.58 12.83 17.61
CA TYR A 211 11.61 12.18 16.72
C TYR A 211 11.79 10.66 16.70
N LEU A 212 13.00 10.17 16.37
CA LEU A 212 13.26 8.73 16.35
C LEU A 212 13.66 8.17 17.71
N GLU A 213 14.62 8.79 18.37
CA GLU A 213 15.20 8.37 19.65
C GLU A 213 15.50 9.57 20.56
N ILE A 214 15.58 9.34 21.87
CA ILE A 214 15.89 10.39 22.85
C ILE A 214 17.42 10.60 22.92
N PRO A 215 17.93 11.81 22.62
CA PRO A 215 19.35 12.13 22.77
C PRO A 215 19.85 11.91 24.21
N GLN A 216 21.09 11.43 24.35
CA GLN A 216 21.68 11.10 25.66
C GLN A 216 21.58 12.22 26.71
N LYS A 217 21.72 13.48 26.28
CA LYS A 217 21.60 14.66 27.18
C LYS A 217 20.24 14.76 27.86
N LEU A 218 19.17 14.32 27.18
CA LEU A 218 17.80 14.31 27.68
C LEU A 218 17.49 13.07 28.53
N LEU A 219 18.37 12.06 28.55
CA LEU A 219 18.25 10.94 29.50
C LEU A 219 18.67 11.35 30.92
N ASP A 220 19.41 12.46 31.08
CA ASP A 220 19.70 13.02 32.41
C ASP A 220 18.39 13.45 33.10
N PRO A 221 18.05 12.88 34.28
CA PRO A 221 16.78 13.16 34.94
C PRO A 221 16.59 14.63 35.31
N ASN A 222 17.65 15.37 35.64
CA ASN A 222 17.54 16.78 36.03
C ASN A 222 17.25 17.66 34.81
N VAL A 223 17.96 17.42 33.70
CA VAL A 223 17.75 18.14 32.44
C VAL A 223 16.34 17.89 31.92
N PHE A 224 15.92 16.63 31.89
CA PHE A 224 14.58 16.26 31.44
C PHE A 224 13.48 16.86 32.33
N THR A 225 13.67 16.81 33.66
CA THR A 225 12.72 17.41 34.62
C THR A 225 12.51 18.90 34.37
N ALA A 226 13.57 19.64 34.07
CA ALA A 226 13.47 21.07 33.79
C ALA A 226 12.63 21.35 32.53
N TRP A 227 12.80 20.56 31.47
CA TRP A 227 11.95 20.66 30.26
C TRP A 227 10.49 20.33 30.54
N MET A 228 10.23 19.23 31.26
CA MET A 228 8.86 18.81 31.58
C MET A 228 8.10 19.84 32.41
N VAL A 229 8.77 20.49 33.38
CA VAL A 229 8.15 21.56 34.16
C VAL A 229 7.73 22.73 33.27
N LEU A 230 8.56 23.12 32.30
CA LEU A 230 8.21 24.21 31.37
C LEU A 230 7.04 23.83 30.46
N TYR A 231 7.00 22.60 29.93
CA TYR A 231 5.87 22.14 29.12
C TYR A 231 4.56 22.06 29.92
N LEU A 232 4.60 21.57 31.17
CA LEU A 232 3.42 21.56 32.04
C LEU A 232 2.93 22.98 32.35
N ASN A 233 3.83 23.91 32.68
CA ASN A 233 3.49 25.33 32.88
C ASN A 233 2.84 25.95 31.63
N LEU A 234 3.32 25.58 30.43
CA LEU A 234 2.78 26.05 29.16
C LEU A 234 1.39 25.46 28.85
N LEU A 235 1.13 24.22 29.24
CA LEU A 235 -0.20 23.61 29.15
C LEU A 235 -1.20 24.27 30.08
N GLU A 236 -0.83 24.50 31.34
CA GLU A 236 -1.70 25.11 32.36
C GLU A 236 -1.98 26.60 32.08
N ARG A 237 -1.06 27.30 31.41
CA ARG A 237 -1.22 28.70 31.09
C ARG A 237 -2.41 28.94 30.13
N PRO A 238 -3.33 29.86 30.42
CA PRO A 238 -4.41 30.21 29.50
C PRO A 238 -3.86 30.89 28.25
N VAL A 239 -4.51 30.64 27.11
CA VAL A 239 -4.21 31.32 25.85
C VAL A 239 -4.60 32.80 25.96
N PRO A 240 -3.72 33.77 25.64
CA PRO A 240 -4.07 35.18 25.68
C PRO A 240 -5.27 35.49 24.78
N LEU A 241 -6.18 36.36 25.23
CA LEU A 241 -7.35 36.77 24.43
C LEU A 241 -7.06 37.99 23.54
N GLU A 242 -6.07 38.79 23.92
CA GLU A 242 -5.71 40.03 23.23
C GLU A 242 -5.06 39.72 21.87
N GLY A 243 -5.61 40.27 20.79
CA GLY A 243 -5.12 40.05 19.42
C GLY A 243 -5.53 38.72 18.78
N GLN A 244 -6.41 37.95 19.42
CA GLN A 244 -6.92 36.70 18.87
C GLN A 244 -7.95 36.97 17.74
N PRO A 245 -7.81 36.33 16.56
CA PRO A 245 -8.80 36.44 15.48
C PRO A 245 -10.19 35.95 15.90
N CYS A 246 -11.24 36.65 15.46
CA CYS A 246 -12.63 36.24 15.67
C CYS A 246 -13.08 35.14 14.69
N ASP A 247 -12.49 35.14 13.49
CA ASP A 247 -12.71 34.14 12.46
C ASP A 247 -12.14 32.78 12.93
N PRO A 248 -12.96 31.71 13.01
CA PRO A 248 -12.52 30.37 13.39
C PRO A 248 -11.31 29.87 12.61
N ASP A 249 -11.23 30.13 11.31
CA ASP A 249 -10.16 29.61 10.43
C ASP A 249 -8.82 30.34 10.62
N LEU A 250 -8.87 31.62 10.96
CA LEU A 250 -7.68 32.36 11.38
C LEU A 250 -7.33 32.09 12.85
N ARG A 251 -8.32 31.71 13.66
CA ARG A 251 -8.14 31.42 15.08
C ARG A 251 -7.39 30.10 15.27
N LYS A 252 -7.69 29.05 14.50
CA LYS A 252 -6.96 27.76 14.55
C LYS A 252 -5.46 27.93 14.25
N SER A 253 -5.10 28.83 13.33
CA SER A 253 -3.71 29.08 12.91
C SER A 253 -2.98 30.12 13.78
N TRP A 254 -3.61 30.63 14.84
CA TRP A 254 -3.01 31.64 15.70
C TRP A 254 -1.81 31.10 16.50
N GLY A 255 -0.76 31.91 16.64
CA GLY A 255 0.55 31.47 17.16
C GLY A 255 0.50 30.76 18.52
N TRP A 256 -0.36 31.20 19.45
CA TRP A 256 -0.48 30.57 20.77
C TRP A 256 -1.18 29.21 20.73
N TRP A 257 -2.14 29.01 19.83
CA TRP A 257 -2.74 27.69 19.62
C TRP A 257 -1.74 26.74 18.98
N LYS A 258 -0.92 27.21 18.03
CA LYS A 258 0.19 26.41 17.47
C LYS A 258 1.18 25.99 18.56
N VAL A 259 1.52 26.87 19.50
CA VAL A 259 2.38 26.54 20.65
C VAL A 259 1.78 25.44 21.52
N LYS A 260 0.49 25.54 21.87
CA LYS A 260 -0.19 24.48 22.63
C LYS A 260 -0.26 23.17 21.86
N LYS A 261 -0.59 23.21 20.56
CA LYS A 261 -0.59 22.03 19.68
C LYS A 261 0.74 21.29 19.74
N TRP A 262 1.85 21.97 19.46
CA TRP A 262 3.19 21.37 19.51
C TRP A 262 3.55 20.85 20.90
N THR A 263 3.10 21.52 21.96
CA THR A 263 3.32 21.04 23.34
C THR A 263 2.61 19.71 23.58
N VAL A 264 1.32 19.61 23.23
CA VAL A 264 0.56 18.36 23.35
C VAL A 264 1.18 17.26 22.46
N HIS A 265 1.56 17.60 21.23
CA HIS A 265 2.19 16.67 20.28
C HIS A 265 3.46 16.02 20.85
N ILE A 266 4.36 16.83 21.42
CA ILE A 266 5.59 16.35 22.07
C ILE A 266 5.26 15.43 23.25
N LEU A 267 4.29 15.82 24.09
CA LEU A 267 3.93 15.04 25.28
C LEU A 267 3.25 13.72 24.93
N ASN A 268 2.47 13.68 23.85
CA ASN A 268 1.90 12.46 23.29
C ASN A 268 3.00 11.50 22.83
N ARG A 269 3.91 11.94 21.96
CA ARG A 269 5.03 11.12 21.47
C ARG A 269 5.93 10.62 22.61
N LEU A 270 6.18 11.46 23.63
CA LEU A 270 6.88 11.04 24.83
C LEU A 270 6.16 9.94 25.60
N TYR A 271 4.83 9.87 25.51
CA TYR A 271 4.01 8.88 26.19
C TYR A 271 3.78 7.59 25.40
N THR A 272 3.41 7.69 24.12
CA THR A 272 3.12 6.58 23.22
C THR A 272 4.40 5.83 22.87
N ARG A 273 5.39 6.54 22.33
CA ARG A 273 6.64 5.94 21.87
C ARG A 273 7.61 5.69 23.01
N PHE A 274 8.01 6.74 23.73
CA PHE A 274 9.11 6.65 24.72
C PHE A 274 8.67 6.27 26.13
N GLY A 275 7.38 6.40 26.41
CA GLY A 275 6.78 6.09 27.69
C GLY A 275 6.36 4.63 27.81
N ASP A 276 6.26 3.87 26.70
CA ASP A 276 5.87 2.46 26.74
C ASP A 276 7.04 1.54 27.10
N LEU A 277 6.78 0.56 27.97
CA LEU A 277 7.78 -0.40 28.43
C LEU A 277 7.93 -1.60 27.48
N LYS A 278 6.92 -1.87 26.65
CA LYS A 278 6.92 -2.97 25.68
C LYS A 278 7.83 -2.68 24.49
N LEU A 279 7.82 -1.44 24.01
CA LEU A 279 8.50 -1.00 22.78
C LEU A 279 9.99 -0.64 22.95
N ARG A 280 10.66 -1.02 24.05
CA ARG A 280 11.98 -0.44 24.42
C ARG A 280 13.11 -1.44 24.63
N LYS A 281 14.26 -1.10 24.03
CA LYS A 281 15.60 -1.67 24.30
C LYS A 281 15.94 -1.56 25.80
N ALA A 282 16.74 -2.48 26.34
CA ALA A 282 17.04 -2.62 27.77
C ALA A 282 17.52 -1.32 28.45
N GLU A 283 18.27 -0.48 27.74
CA GLU A 283 18.86 0.77 28.24
C GLU A 283 17.84 1.91 28.43
N SER A 284 16.75 1.89 27.66
CA SER A 284 15.71 2.93 27.67
C SER A 284 14.58 2.67 28.68
N LYS A 285 14.53 1.49 29.29
CA LYS A 285 13.47 1.11 30.25
C LYS A 285 13.47 1.96 31.51
N ALA A 286 14.65 2.38 31.99
CA ALA A 286 14.76 3.23 33.17
C ALA A 286 14.12 4.62 32.95
N PHE A 287 14.30 5.20 31.77
CA PHE A 287 13.67 6.46 31.38
C PHE A 287 12.15 6.32 31.33
N ALA A 288 11.64 5.29 30.64
CA ALA A 288 10.20 5.05 30.52
C ALA A 288 9.51 4.89 31.89
N GLN A 289 10.13 4.15 32.81
CA GLN A 289 9.62 4.00 34.19
C GLN A 289 9.58 5.34 34.94
N MET A 290 10.64 6.14 34.82
CA MET A 290 10.72 7.46 35.44
C MET A 290 9.64 8.40 34.87
N PHE A 291 9.46 8.41 33.55
CA PHE A 291 8.46 9.23 32.84
C PHE A 291 7.04 8.86 33.26
N GLN A 292 6.69 7.57 33.22
CA GLN A 292 5.37 7.08 33.64
C GLN A 292 5.06 7.45 35.09
N LYS A 293 6.02 7.27 36.01
CA LYS A 293 5.80 7.51 37.44
C LYS A 293 5.69 8.99 37.80
N SER A 294 6.43 9.87 37.10
CA SER A 294 6.62 11.26 37.53
C SER A 294 5.80 12.27 36.73
N TYR A 295 5.49 11.97 35.46
CA TYR A 295 4.93 12.95 34.52
C TYR A 295 3.62 12.51 33.87
N ALA A 296 3.46 11.23 33.50
CA ALA A 296 2.27 10.78 32.76
C ALA A 296 0.96 11.18 33.46
N GLY A 297 0.84 10.90 34.76
CA GLY A 297 -0.34 11.29 35.53
C GLY A 297 -0.57 12.82 35.63
N LYS A 298 0.49 13.63 35.60
CA LYS A 298 0.36 15.10 35.63
C LYS A 298 -0.11 15.63 34.28
N ILE A 299 0.44 15.10 33.18
CA ILE A 299 0.03 15.44 31.82
C ILE A 299 -1.45 15.10 31.63
N LEU A 300 -1.87 13.91 32.08
CA LEU A 300 -3.28 13.49 32.08
C LEU A 300 -4.20 14.52 32.76
N VAL A 301 -3.83 15.01 33.95
CA VAL A 301 -4.62 16.03 34.66
C VAL A 301 -4.68 17.35 33.88
N CYS A 302 -3.58 17.82 33.30
CA CYS A 302 -3.58 19.03 32.47
C CYS A 302 -4.46 18.88 31.22
N HIS A 303 -4.40 17.72 30.57
CA HIS A 303 -5.24 17.38 29.42
C HIS A 303 -6.74 17.41 29.77
N LEU A 304 -7.13 16.81 30.90
CA LEU A 304 -8.52 16.84 31.38
C LEU A 304 -8.99 18.27 31.70
N GLN A 305 -8.12 19.12 32.25
CA GLN A 305 -8.44 20.53 32.49
C GLN A 305 -8.66 21.30 31.18
N LEU A 306 -7.85 21.05 30.15
CA LEU A 306 -8.01 21.68 28.83
C LEU A 306 -9.33 21.25 28.17
N LEU A 307 -9.67 19.97 28.19
CA LEU A 307 -10.96 19.49 27.69
C LEU A 307 -12.15 20.05 28.47
N GLY A 308 -11.96 20.36 29.77
CA GLY A 308 -12.98 20.99 30.59
C GLY A 308 -13.55 22.31 30.03
N VAL A 309 -12.79 23.00 29.17
CA VAL A 309 -13.25 24.22 28.46
C VAL A 309 -14.46 23.93 27.56
N LEU A 310 -14.51 22.74 26.95
CA LEU A 310 -15.60 22.34 26.05
C LEU A 310 -16.95 22.24 26.78
N ARG A 311 -16.94 21.84 28.07
CA ARG A 311 -18.16 21.78 28.91
C ARG A 311 -18.83 23.14 29.09
N THR A 312 -18.04 24.21 29.04
CA THR A 312 -18.52 25.59 29.20
C THR A 312 -18.83 26.28 27.87
N GLY A 313 -18.72 25.57 26.74
CA GLY A 313 -18.87 26.14 25.40
C GLY A 313 -17.68 27.00 24.96
N GLY A 314 -16.51 26.82 25.57
CA GLY A 314 -15.29 27.53 25.18
C GLY A 314 -14.63 26.92 23.93
N TYR A 315 -13.77 27.71 23.29
CA TYR A 315 -13.09 27.30 22.05
C TYR A 315 -11.79 26.52 22.33
N LEU A 316 -11.63 25.39 21.66
CA LEU A 316 -10.40 24.60 21.60
C LEU A 316 -10.24 24.07 20.16
N PRO A 317 -9.07 24.22 19.51
CA PRO A 317 -8.87 23.71 18.15
C PRO A 317 -9.01 22.18 18.06
N ASP A 318 -9.63 21.71 16.99
CA ASP A 318 -9.93 20.29 16.73
C ASP A 318 -8.69 19.40 16.84
N ARG A 319 -7.57 19.79 16.23
CA ARG A 319 -6.31 19.04 16.32
C ARG A 319 -5.80 18.87 17.75
N ILE A 320 -6.03 19.85 18.64
CA ILE A 320 -5.65 19.73 20.05
C ILE A 320 -6.59 18.75 20.77
N ILE A 321 -7.88 18.78 20.47
CA ILE A 321 -8.85 17.81 21.01
C ILE A 321 -8.45 16.40 20.60
N ASN A 322 -8.26 16.17 19.29
CA ASN A 322 -7.82 14.89 18.71
C ASN A 322 -6.56 14.35 19.42
N LEU A 323 -5.48 15.14 19.53
CA LEU A 323 -4.26 14.74 20.23
C LEU A 323 -4.52 14.42 21.71
N ILE A 324 -5.29 15.24 22.42
CA ILE A 324 -5.59 14.95 23.83
C ILE A 324 -6.36 13.64 23.95
N LEU A 325 -7.35 13.39 23.09
CA LEU A 325 -8.14 12.16 23.11
C LEU A 325 -7.28 10.93 22.80
N GLN A 326 -6.36 10.99 21.84
CA GLN A 326 -5.38 9.93 21.60
C GLN A 326 -4.56 9.59 22.86
N TYR A 327 -4.09 10.61 23.58
CA TYR A 327 -3.40 10.40 24.86
C TYR A 327 -4.28 9.69 25.89
N LEU A 328 -5.56 10.06 25.97
CA LEU A 328 -6.52 9.44 26.87
C LEU A 328 -6.79 7.98 26.48
N SER A 329 -6.94 7.68 25.20
CA SER A 329 -7.12 6.31 24.69
C SER A 329 -5.94 5.42 25.05
N SER A 330 -4.70 5.86 24.80
CA SER A 330 -3.50 5.12 25.24
C SER A 330 -3.40 5.01 26.77
N SER A 331 -3.96 5.97 27.52
CA SER A 331 -3.98 5.96 28.99
C SER A 331 -4.97 4.97 29.58
N VAL A 332 -6.11 4.74 28.93
CA VAL A 332 -7.13 3.77 29.36
C VAL A 332 -6.56 2.36 29.43
N SER A 333 -5.67 2.01 28.50
CA SER A 333 -4.98 0.71 28.48
C SER A 333 -4.07 0.46 29.70
N LYS A 334 -3.67 1.51 30.45
CA LYS A 334 -2.76 1.41 31.60
C LYS A 334 -3.52 1.58 32.92
N ASN A 335 -3.62 0.48 33.70
CA ASN A 335 -4.36 0.44 34.98
C ASN A 335 -4.07 1.61 35.95
N SER A 336 -2.81 2.04 36.08
CA SER A 336 -2.42 3.14 36.96
C SER A 336 -2.97 4.50 36.50
N MET A 337 -3.04 4.73 35.18
CA MET A 337 -3.59 5.94 34.59
C MET A 337 -5.13 5.89 34.60
N TYR A 338 -5.71 4.72 34.34
CA TYR A 338 -7.15 4.52 34.45
C TYR A 338 -7.69 4.87 35.85
N GLN A 339 -6.98 4.49 36.92
CA GLN A 339 -7.34 4.88 38.29
C GLN A 339 -7.36 6.40 38.51
N LEU A 340 -6.48 7.15 37.83
CA LEU A 340 -6.46 8.61 37.89
C LEU A 340 -7.59 9.24 37.06
N LEU A 341 -8.00 8.59 35.97
CA LEU A 341 -9.08 9.04 35.09
C LEU A 341 -10.47 8.77 35.71
N GLN A 342 -10.61 7.68 36.46
CA GLN A 342 -11.89 7.19 37.01
C GLN A 342 -12.76 8.27 37.70
N PRO A 343 -12.23 9.19 38.54
CA PRO A 343 -13.06 10.19 39.23
C PRO A 343 -13.76 11.19 38.30
N GLN A 344 -13.22 11.42 37.10
CA GLN A 344 -13.75 12.36 36.11
C GLN A 344 -14.31 11.65 34.88
N LEU A 345 -14.28 10.31 34.84
CA LEU A 345 -14.64 9.53 33.66
C LEU A 345 -16.09 9.75 33.23
N ASP A 346 -17.04 9.80 34.17
CA ASP A 346 -18.46 9.99 33.84
C ASP A 346 -18.68 11.39 33.22
N ILE A 347 -18.01 12.42 33.74
CA ILE A 347 -18.07 13.78 33.19
C ILE A 347 -17.44 13.82 31.80
N LEU A 348 -16.26 13.21 31.64
CA LEU A 348 -15.58 13.14 30.36
C LEU A 348 -16.46 12.43 29.31
N LEU A 349 -16.99 11.26 29.66
CA LEU A 349 -17.76 10.42 28.75
C LEU A 349 -19.07 11.11 28.31
N PHE A 350 -19.82 11.68 29.25
CA PHE A 350 -21.17 12.17 28.96
C PHE A 350 -21.24 13.67 28.62
N GLU A 351 -20.34 14.50 29.14
CA GLU A 351 -20.37 15.95 28.91
C GLU A 351 -19.34 16.45 27.88
N ILE A 352 -18.40 15.60 27.45
CA ILE A 352 -17.35 15.97 26.48
C ILE A 352 -17.35 15.03 25.28
N ILE A 353 -17.07 13.74 25.50
CA ILE A 353 -16.96 12.73 24.44
C ILE A 353 -18.27 12.58 23.67
N PHE A 354 -19.39 12.38 24.37
CA PHE A 354 -20.68 12.21 23.70
C PHE A 354 -21.11 13.42 22.86
N PRO A 355 -21.01 14.68 23.34
CA PRO A 355 -21.25 15.85 22.49
C PRO A 355 -20.35 15.95 21.26
N LEU A 356 -19.07 15.54 21.34
CA LEU A 356 -18.16 15.51 20.19
C LEU A 356 -18.59 14.50 19.12
N MET A 357 -19.23 13.40 19.54
CA MET A 357 -19.79 12.40 18.63
C MET A 357 -21.10 12.84 17.96
N CYS A 358 -21.81 13.83 18.51
CA CYS A 358 -23.08 14.30 17.95
C CYS A 358 -22.88 15.10 16.66
N PHE A 359 -23.90 15.08 15.80
CA PHE A 359 -24.01 16.00 14.66
C PHE A 359 -23.99 17.47 15.13
N ASN A 360 -23.06 18.27 14.61
CA ASN A 360 -22.79 19.63 15.07
C ASN A 360 -23.19 20.70 14.03
N ASP A 361 -22.94 21.97 14.36
CA ASP A 361 -23.33 23.09 13.48
C ASP A 361 -22.47 23.18 12.20
N ASN A 362 -21.21 22.73 12.25
CA ASN A 362 -20.35 22.69 11.07
C ASN A 362 -20.81 21.58 10.11
N ASP A 363 -21.18 20.41 10.63
CA ASP A 363 -21.78 19.34 9.81
C ASP A 363 -23.06 19.84 9.15
N GLN A 364 -23.94 20.54 9.88
CA GLN A 364 -25.19 21.06 9.33
C GLN A 364 -24.95 22.05 8.18
N LYS A 365 -23.96 22.94 8.32
CA LYS A 365 -23.61 23.89 7.28
C LYS A 365 -23.13 23.15 6.04
N LEU A 366 -22.18 22.24 6.21
CA LEU A 366 -21.64 21.47 5.09
C LEU A 366 -22.72 20.64 4.40
N TRP A 367 -23.54 19.94 5.18
CA TRP A 367 -24.70 19.18 4.68
C TRP A 367 -25.66 20.01 3.83
N THR A 368 -25.82 21.30 4.13
CA THR A 368 -26.80 22.17 3.44
C THR A 368 -26.17 22.93 2.26
N GLU A 369 -24.93 23.39 2.43
CA GLU A 369 -24.23 24.24 1.46
C GLU A 369 -23.49 23.40 0.40
N ASP A 370 -22.89 22.29 0.80
CA ASP A 370 -22.12 21.39 -0.07
C ASP A 370 -22.18 19.92 0.41
N PRO A 371 -23.26 19.18 0.03
CA PRO A 371 -23.40 17.77 0.39
C PRO A 371 -22.31 16.87 -0.19
N HIS A 372 -21.69 17.25 -1.31
CA HIS A 372 -20.61 16.47 -1.92
C HIS A 372 -19.36 16.53 -1.04
N GLU A 373 -18.98 17.73 -0.59
CA GLU A 373 -17.87 17.91 0.34
C GLU A 373 -18.14 17.26 1.72
N TYR A 374 -19.40 17.21 2.18
CA TYR A 374 -19.77 16.45 3.38
C TYR A 374 -19.46 14.97 3.24
N VAL A 375 -19.86 14.36 2.12
CA VAL A 375 -19.57 12.94 1.85
C VAL A 375 -18.07 12.73 1.72
N ARG A 376 -17.38 13.55 0.91
CA ARG A 376 -15.93 13.43 0.71
C ARG A 376 -15.18 13.45 2.04
N LYS A 377 -15.42 14.45 2.90
CA LYS A 377 -14.80 14.56 4.22
C LYS A 377 -15.16 13.43 5.18
N GLY A 378 -16.35 12.86 5.05
CA GLY A 378 -16.82 11.78 5.92
C GLY A 378 -16.12 10.44 5.68
N TYR A 379 -15.50 10.26 4.50
CA TYR A 379 -14.84 9.02 4.07
C TYR A 379 -13.35 9.23 3.70
N ASP A 380 -12.81 10.41 3.99
CA ASP A 380 -11.41 10.78 3.80
C ASP A 380 -10.58 10.35 5.03
N ILE A 381 -9.63 9.43 4.82
CA ILE A 381 -8.77 8.86 5.87
C ILE A 381 -7.98 9.96 6.61
N ILE A 382 -7.51 10.96 5.87
CA ILE A 382 -6.63 12.00 6.41
C ILE A 382 -7.45 12.92 7.31
N GLU A 383 -8.66 13.29 6.89
CA GLU A 383 -9.59 14.03 7.73
C GLU A 383 -9.99 13.22 8.99
N ASP A 384 -10.22 11.91 8.84
CA ASP A 384 -10.53 11.02 9.95
C ASP A 384 -9.42 10.94 11.00
N LEU A 385 -8.16 10.88 10.57
CA LEU A 385 -7.00 10.83 11.47
C LEU A 385 -6.92 12.04 12.42
N TYR A 386 -7.38 13.20 11.94
CA TYR A 386 -7.32 14.47 12.69
C TYR A 386 -8.66 14.87 13.31
N SER A 387 -9.71 14.11 13.05
CA SER A 387 -11.06 14.37 13.52
C SER A 387 -11.19 14.18 15.04
N PRO A 388 -11.78 15.15 15.76
CA PRO A 388 -12.18 14.97 17.16
C PRO A 388 -13.29 13.94 17.34
N ARG A 389 -14.16 13.75 16.33
CA ARG A 389 -15.26 12.77 16.36
C ARG A 389 -14.69 11.36 16.35
N THR A 390 -13.76 11.09 15.44
CA THR A 390 -13.10 9.77 15.29
C THR A 390 -12.28 9.46 16.53
N ALA A 391 -11.47 10.40 17.02
CA ALA A 391 -10.73 10.21 18.27
C ALA A 391 -11.63 10.00 19.52
N ALA A 392 -12.85 10.55 19.52
CA ALA A 392 -13.84 10.29 20.56
C ALA A 392 -14.44 8.88 20.45
N MET A 393 -14.69 8.40 19.23
CA MET A 393 -15.11 7.02 18.96
C MET A 393 -14.04 6.03 19.43
N ASP A 394 -12.78 6.25 19.07
CA ASP A 394 -11.65 5.39 19.47
C ASP A 394 -11.51 5.31 20.99
N PHE A 395 -11.65 6.44 21.68
CA PHE A 395 -11.64 6.49 23.14
C PHE A 395 -12.75 5.63 23.76
N VAL A 396 -13.97 5.70 23.22
CA VAL A 396 -15.12 4.92 23.70
C VAL A 396 -14.88 3.42 23.45
N SER A 397 -14.44 3.05 22.25
CA SER A 397 -14.10 1.67 21.89
C SER A 397 -13.02 1.11 22.81
N GLU A 398 -11.92 1.83 23.01
CA GLU A 398 -10.82 1.40 23.86
C GLU A 398 -11.23 1.28 25.34
N LEU A 399 -12.04 2.22 25.84
CA LEU A 399 -12.61 2.18 27.19
C LEU A 399 -13.47 0.94 27.41
N VAL A 400 -14.34 0.61 26.45
CA VAL A 400 -15.20 -0.55 26.53
C VAL A 400 -14.40 -1.85 26.37
N ARG A 401 -13.40 -1.87 25.48
CA ARG A 401 -12.54 -3.03 25.23
C ARG A 401 -11.73 -3.41 26.48
N LYS A 402 -11.02 -2.46 27.09
CA LYS A 402 -10.16 -2.73 28.26
C LYS A 402 -10.90 -2.70 29.59
N HIS A 403 -11.87 -1.80 29.75
CA HIS A 403 -12.56 -1.54 31.02
C HIS A 403 -14.10 -1.59 30.89
N GLY A 404 -14.65 -2.52 30.11
CA GLY A 404 -16.10 -2.61 29.85
C GLY A 404 -16.98 -2.90 31.07
N LYS A 405 -16.46 -3.56 32.12
CA LYS A 405 -17.24 -3.89 33.33
C LYS A 405 -17.73 -2.61 34.02
N GLY A 406 -19.04 -2.38 34.00
CA GLY A 406 -19.68 -1.19 34.57
C GLY A 406 -19.74 0.01 33.62
N ASN A 407 -18.66 0.34 32.91
CA ASN A 407 -18.66 1.49 31.98
C ASN A 407 -19.59 1.29 30.78
N LEU A 408 -19.63 0.07 30.21
CA LEU A 408 -20.56 -0.25 29.13
C LEU A 408 -22.02 -0.11 29.59
N GLN A 409 -22.34 -0.60 30.80
CA GLN A 409 -23.68 -0.47 31.39
C GLN A 409 -24.09 0.99 31.56
N LYS A 410 -23.19 1.85 32.07
CA LYS A 410 -23.44 3.28 32.22
C LYS A 410 -23.70 3.95 30.87
N LEU A 411 -22.87 3.64 29.86
CA LEU A 411 -22.99 4.21 28.53
C LEU A 411 -24.31 3.80 27.84
N ILE A 412 -24.64 2.51 27.87
CA ILE A 412 -25.90 2.02 27.32
C ILE A 412 -27.11 2.60 28.07
N HIS A 413 -27.04 2.73 29.40
CA HIS A 413 -28.10 3.37 30.16
C HIS A 413 -28.32 4.83 29.73
N PHE A 414 -27.24 5.59 29.58
CA PHE A 414 -27.29 6.97 29.09
C PHE A 414 -27.90 7.07 27.68
N ILE A 415 -27.53 6.16 26.78
CA ILE A 415 -28.09 6.09 25.41
C ILE A 415 -29.60 5.77 25.45
N VAL A 416 -30.02 4.81 26.28
CA VAL A 416 -31.44 4.48 26.46
C VAL A 416 -32.23 5.67 27.01
N GLU A 417 -31.66 6.45 27.93
CA GLU A 417 -32.29 7.69 28.40
C GLU A 417 -32.44 8.75 27.30
N ILE A 418 -31.51 8.82 26.34
CA ILE A 418 -31.63 9.69 25.16
C ILE A 418 -32.77 9.21 24.27
N PHE A 419 -32.84 7.91 23.99
CA PHE A 419 -33.93 7.35 23.19
C PHE A 419 -35.29 7.59 23.82
N LYS A 420 -35.42 7.39 25.13
CA LYS A 420 -36.66 7.68 25.86
C LYS A 420 -37.05 9.16 25.76
N ARG A 421 -36.10 10.08 25.97
CA ARG A 421 -36.35 11.53 25.84
C ARG A 421 -36.74 11.91 24.41
N TYR A 422 -36.17 11.24 23.40
CA TYR A 422 -36.51 11.45 22.00
C TYR A 422 -37.92 10.96 21.65
N ASP A 423 -38.35 9.82 22.21
CA ASP A 423 -39.68 9.25 21.99
C ASP A 423 -40.78 10.07 22.68
N GLU A 424 -40.49 10.63 23.86
CA GLU A 424 -41.43 11.47 24.63
C GLU A 424 -41.54 12.91 24.09
N ALA A 425 -40.56 13.39 23.34
CA ALA A 425 -40.51 14.77 22.85
C ALA A 425 -41.44 14.99 21.63
N PRO A 426 -42.13 16.15 21.55
CA PRO A 426 -42.89 16.54 20.37
C PRO A 426 -41.94 16.79 19.18
N ILE A 427 -42.43 16.61 17.95
CA ILE A 427 -41.64 16.65 16.70
C ILE A 427 -40.75 17.90 16.59
N GLU A 428 -41.22 19.06 17.04
CA GLU A 428 -40.46 20.32 16.98
C GLU A 428 -39.29 20.42 17.97
N LEU A 429 -39.37 19.72 19.11
CA LEU A 429 -38.37 19.75 20.19
C LEU A 429 -37.59 18.45 20.31
N LYS A 430 -37.72 17.55 19.33
CA LYS A 430 -36.99 16.29 19.32
C LYS A 430 -35.48 16.56 19.27
N PRO A 431 -34.69 15.92 20.15
CA PRO A 431 -33.24 16.11 20.20
C PRO A 431 -32.54 15.29 19.09
N TYR A 432 -32.78 15.64 17.82
CA TYR A 432 -32.28 14.91 16.64
C TYR A 432 -30.77 14.69 16.67
N ARG A 433 -29.99 15.71 17.04
CA ARG A 433 -28.52 15.63 17.14
C ARG A 433 -28.03 14.65 18.22
N GLN A 434 -28.72 14.59 19.35
CA GLN A 434 -28.37 13.64 20.41
C GLN A 434 -28.77 12.22 20.03
N LYS A 435 -29.89 12.06 19.32
CA LYS A 435 -30.31 10.77 18.77
C LYS A 435 -29.27 10.25 17.76
N ASP A 436 -28.76 11.13 16.89
CA ASP A 436 -27.68 10.81 15.94
C ASP A 436 -26.41 10.34 16.66
N GLY A 437 -25.89 11.11 17.62
CA GLY A 437 -24.70 10.72 18.38
C GLY A 437 -24.89 9.43 19.19
N ALA A 438 -26.10 9.16 19.67
CA ALA A 438 -26.44 7.92 20.35
C ALA A 438 -26.45 6.71 19.40
N LEU A 439 -26.93 6.87 18.17
CA LEU A 439 -26.86 5.86 17.12
C LEU A 439 -25.40 5.61 16.70
N LEU A 440 -24.60 6.68 16.54
CA LEU A 440 -23.17 6.57 16.27
C LEU A 440 -22.47 5.75 17.34
N ALA A 441 -22.67 6.07 18.62
CA ALA A 441 -22.06 5.34 19.74
C ALA A 441 -22.44 3.85 19.77
N ILE A 442 -23.68 3.49 19.43
CA ILE A 442 -24.10 2.09 19.32
C ILE A 442 -23.43 1.40 18.14
N GLY A 443 -23.34 2.06 16.98
CA GLY A 443 -22.66 1.50 15.81
C GLY A 443 -21.16 1.33 16.02
N THR A 444 -20.48 2.28 16.66
CA THR A 444 -19.06 2.17 17.05
C THR A 444 -18.79 0.98 17.97
N LEU A 445 -19.75 0.61 18.82
CA LEU A 445 -19.62 -0.49 19.78
C LEU A 445 -20.16 -1.83 19.26
N CYS A 446 -20.40 -1.93 17.95
CA CYS A 446 -21.06 -3.07 17.30
C CYS A 446 -20.41 -4.42 17.68
N ASP A 447 -19.10 -4.55 17.51
CA ASP A 447 -18.37 -5.80 17.74
C ASP A 447 -18.53 -6.28 19.19
N LYS A 448 -18.47 -5.35 20.14
CA LYS A 448 -18.62 -5.70 21.55
C LYS A 448 -20.06 -6.06 21.91
N LEU A 449 -21.04 -5.35 21.36
CA LEU A 449 -22.45 -5.55 21.64
C LEU A 449 -22.97 -6.86 21.04
N LYS A 450 -22.48 -7.26 19.87
CA LYS A 450 -22.77 -8.55 19.22
C LYS A 450 -22.34 -9.76 20.06
N GLN A 451 -21.32 -9.60 20.90
CA GLN A 451 -20.75 -10.68 21.71
C GLN A 451 -21.20 -10.69 23.18
N SER A 452 -21.77 -9.59 23.69
CA SER A 452 -22.00 -9.40 25.13
C SER A 452 -23.48 -9.54 25.54
N GLU A 453 -23.81 -10.53 26.36
CA GLU A 453 -25.14 -10.64 26.98
C GLU A 453 -25.33 -9.65 28.16
N PRO A 454 -26.55 -9.12 28.41
CA PRO A 454 -27.82 -9.38 27.72
C PRO A 454 -28.02 -8.58 26.43
N TYR A 455 -27.05 -7.74 26.03
CA TYR A 455 -27.24 -6.78 24.93
C TYR A 455 -27.46 -7.46 23.59
N LYS A 456 -26.70 -8.53 23.31
CA LYS A 456 -26.85 -9.35 22.10
C LYS A 456 -28.32 -9.72 21.82
N SER A 457 -29.03 -10.20 22.84
CA SER A 457 -30.43 -10.62 22.73
C SER A 457 -31.43 -9.47 22.46
N GLU A 458 -31.09 -8.24 22.82
CA GLU A 458 -31.97 -7.06 22.63
C GLU A 458 -31.61 -6.23 21.38
N LEU A 459 -30.55 -6.59 20.64
CA LEU A 459 -30.09 -5.85 19.45
C LEU A 459 -31.18 -5.74 18.38
N GLU A 460 -31.83 -6.87 18.03
CA GLU A 460 -32.91 -6.88 17.04
C GLU A 460 -34.05 -5.94 17.44
N ARG A 461 -34.45 -5.98 18.72
CA ARG A 461 -35.49 -5.10 19.24
C ARG A 461 -35.08 -3.63 19.18
N MET A 462 -33.82 -3.33 19.51
CA MET A 462 -33.27 -1.98 19.42
C MET A 462 -33.31 -1.47 17.97
N LEU A 463 -32.91 -2.28 16.99
CA LEU A 463 -33.00 -1.91 15.56
C LEU A 463 -34.44 -1.59 15.17
N VAL A 464 -35.38 -2.47 15.49
CA VAL A 464 -36.80 -2.32 15.10
C VAL A 464 -37.44 -1.10 15.77
N GLN A 465 -37.13 -0.84 17.05
CA GLN A 465 -37.75 0.22 17.83
C GLN A 465 -37.12 1.60 17.57
N HIS A 466 -35.80 1.65 17.35
CA HIS A 466 -35.05 2.90 17.43
C HIS A 466 -34.25 3.26 16.18
N VAL A 467 -34.06 2.34 15.23
CA VAL A 467 -33.31 2.56 13.98
C VAL A 467 -34.26 2.57 12.78
N LEU A 468 -35.07 1.51 12.59
CA LEU A 468 -35.96 1.39 11.44
C LEU A 468 -36.97 2.55 11.28
N PRO A 469 -37.54 3.15 12.35
CA PRO A 469 -38.43 4.30 12.19
C PRO A 469 -37.73 5.56 11.67
N GLU A 470 -36.43 5.69 11.90
CA GLU A 470 -35.68 6.89 11.54
C GLU A 470 -35.42 7.00 10.03
N PHE A 471 -35.57 5.91 9.25
CA PHE A 471 -35.56 5.98 7.78
C PHE A 471 -36.68 6.86 7.21
N SER A 472 -37.75 7.12 7.99
CA SER A 472 -38.83 8.05 7.64
C SER A 472 -38.74 9.39 8.39
N SER A 473 -37.59 9.69 9.01
CA SER A 473 -37.37 10.93 9.74
C SER A 473 -37.41 12.15 8.81
N PRO A 474 -37.97 13.30 9.24
CA PRO A 474 -37.93 14.54 8.46
C PRO A 474 -36.51 15.09 8.29
N VAL A 475 -35.53 14.58 9.05
CA VAL A 475 -34.16 15.09 9.07
C VAL A 475 -33.21 14.10 8.40
N GLY A 476 -32.49 14.54 7.36
CA GLY A 476 -31.64 13.67 6.54
C GLY A 476 -30.48 13.01 7.27
N HIS A 477 -29.77 13.72 8.16
CA HIS A 477 -28.64 13.11 8.90
C HIS A 477 -29.06 11.90 9.73
N LEU A 478 -30.29 11.87 10.25
CA LEU A 478 -30.81 10.67 10.94
C LEU A 478 -31.17 9.54 9.99
N ARG A 479 -31.66 9.84 8.77
CA ARG A 479 -31.92 8.81 7.75
C ARG A 479 -30.61 8.15 7.32
N ALA A 480 -29.57 8.95 7.07
CA ALA A 480 -28.22 8.48 6.76
C ALA A 480 -27.64 7.63 7.91
N LYS A 481 -27.70 8.16 9.15
CA LYS A 481 -27.22 7.42 10.33
C LYS A 481 -27.98 6.11 10.57
N ALA A 482 -29.28 6.07 10.29
CA ALA A 482 -30.07 4.86 10.38
C ALA A 482 -29.63 3.79 9.36
N ALA A 483 -29.31 4.21 8.13
CA ALA A 483 -28.74 3.33 7.11
C ALA A 483 -27.38 2.77 7.57
N TRP A 484 -26.47 3.64 8.02
CA TRP A 484 -25.16 3.23 8.51
C TRP A 484 -25.26 2.23 9.67
N VAL A 485 -26.05 2.51 10.71
CA VAL A 485 -26.24 1.57 11.84
C VAL A 485 -26.88 0.25 11.38
N ALA A 486 -27.84 0.29 10.47
CA ALA A 486 -28.46 -0.92 9.94
C ALA A 486 -27.42 -1.83 9.24
N GLY A 487 -26.51 -1.24 8.45
CA GLY A 487 -25.40 -1.96 7.82
C GLY A 487 -24.46 -2.60 8.84
N GLN A 488 -24.05 -1.86 9.89
CA GLN A 488 -23.17 -2.38 10.95
C GLN A 488 -23.72 -3.65 11.63
N TYR A 489 -25.04 -3.73 11.79
CA TYR A 489 -25.73 -4.87 12.41
C TYR A 489 -26.35 -5.85 11.40
N ALA A 490 -26.00 -5.79 10.11
CA ALA A 490 -26.56 -6.68 9.09
C ALA A 490 -26.30 -8.18 9.39
N HIS A 491 -25.15 -8.50 9.98
CA HIS A 491 -24.73 -9.88 10.30
C HIS A 491 -25.24 -10.41 11.65
N ILE A 492 -26.17 -9.73 12.34
CA ILE A 492 -26.72 -10.30 13.58
C ILE A 492 -27.67 -11.46 13.29
N ASN A 493 -27.86 -12.35 14.26
CA ASN A 493 -28.87 -13.40 14.18
C ASN A 493 -30.26 -12.81 14.39
N PHE A 494 -30.99 -12.56 13.31
CA PHE A 494 -32.38 -12.11 13.36
C PHE A 494 -33.30 -13.26 13.78
N SER A 495 -34.06 -13.08 14.86
CA SER A 495 -35.08 -14.04 15.30
C SER A 495 -36.27 -14.06 14.35
N ASP A 496 -36.63 -12.90 13.78
CA ASP A 496 -37.65 -12.78 12.74
C ASP A 496 -37.02 -12.32 11.42
N GLN A 497 -37.02 -13.22 10.42
CA GLN A 497 -36.51 -12.93 9.08
C GLN A 497 -37.26 -11.76 8.40
N ASN A 498 -38.49 -11.45 8.82
CA ASN A 498 -39.19 -10.26 8.33
C ASN A 498 -38.55 -8.94 8.80
N ASN A 499 -37.88 -8.94 9.96
CA ASN A 499 -37.14 -7.76 10.43
C ASN A 499 -35.90 -7.52 9.56
N PHE A 500 -35.19 -8.58 9.17
CA PHE A 500 -34.09 -8.50 8.19
C PHE A 500 -34.60 -7.95 6.86
N ARG A 501 -35.68 -8.53 6.29
CA ARG A 501 -36.28 -8.04 5.04
C ARG A 501 -36.72 -6.59 5.12
N ARG A 502 -37.31 -6.18 6.25
CA ARG A 502 -37.74 -4.80 6.46
C ARG A 502 -36.54 -3.85 6.53
N ALA A 503 -35.47 -4.22 7.24
CA ALA A 503 -34.24 -3.44 7.29
C ALA A 503 -33.61 -3.30 5.90
N PHE A 504 -33.50 -4.41 5.17
CA PHE A 504 -33.02 -4.44 3.79
C PHE A 504 -33.85 -3.54 2.86
N HIS A 505 -35.18 -3.64 2.89
CA HIS A 505 -36.05 -2.76 2.11
C HIS A 505 -35.94 -1.28 2.48
N CYS A 506 -35.71 -0.96 3.75
CA CYS A 506 -35.45 0.42 4.19
C CYS A 506 -34.15 0.96 3.57
N VAL A 507 -33.07 0.17 3.58
CA VAL A 507 -31.78 0.53 2.97
C VAL A 507 -31.92 0.70 1.45
N VAL A 508 -32.58 -0.24 0.77
CA VAL A 508 -32.87 -0.14 -0.67
C VAL A 508 -33.70 1.11 -1.00
N SER A 509 -34.67 1.46 -0.16
CA SER A 509 -35.44 2.70 -0.34
C SER A 509 -34.59 3.95 -0.13
N GLY A 510 -33.58 3.89 0.76
CA GLY A 510 -32.66 4.99 1.05
C GLY A 510 -31.76 5.37 -0.13
N MET A 511 -31.48 4.42 -1.04
CA MET A 511 -30.77 4.71 -2.30
C MET A 511 -31.50 5.71 -3.20
N ARG A 512 -32.82 5.90 -3.00
CA ARG A 512 -33.66 6.85 -3.74
C ARG A 512 -33.99 8.12 -2.94
N ASP A 513 -33.28 8.36 -1.84
CA ASP A 513 -33.50 9.56 -1.02
C ASP A 513 -33.10 10.85 -1.78
N PRO A 514 -33.83 11.96 -1.60
CA PRO A 514 -33.45 13.24 -2.22
C PRO A 514 -32.11 13.78 -1.75
N GLU A 515 -31.65 13.42 -0.54
CA GLU A 515 -30.40 13.93 0.03
C GLU A 515 -29.23 12.99 -0.28
N LEU A 516 -28.17 13.55 -0.89
CA LEU A 516 -27.02 12.78 -1.34
C LEU A 516 -26.36 11.92 -0.24
N PRO A 517 -26.07 12.43 0.97
CA PRO A 517 -25.38 11.61 1.97
C PRO A 517 -26.21 10.41 2.43
N VAL A 518 -27.55 10.49 2.38
CA VAL A 518 -28.44 9.36 2.69
C VAL A 518 -28.31 8.27 1.64
N ARG A 519 -28.22 8.64 0.36
CA ARG A 519 -28.03 7.69 -0.74
C ARG A 519 -26.71 6.95 -0.60
N VAL A 520 -25.63 7.66 -0.27
CA VAL A 520 -24.28 7.09 -0.08
C VAL A 520 -24.25 6.11 1.09
N ASP A 521 -24.68 6.54 2.29
CA ASP A 521 -24.71 5.65 3.47
C ASP A 521 -25.60 4.42 3.26
N SER A 522 -26.66 4.55 2.46
CA SER A 522 -27.53 3.43 2.10
C SER A 522 -26.84 2.42 1.18
N VAL A 523 -26.01 2.88 0.25
CA VAL A 523 -25.23 1.97 -0.62
C VAL A 523 -24.18 1.22 0.20
N PHE A 524 -23.47 1.88 1.10
CA PHE A 524 -22.48 1.19 1.94
C PHE A 524 -23.13 0.19 2.89
N ALA A 525 -24.29 0.54 3.45
CA ALA A 525 -25.06 -0.43 4.24
C ALA A 525 -25.55 -1.62 3.40
N LEU A 526 -25.90 -1.40 2.13
CA LEU A 526 -26.36 -2.46 1.23
C LEU A 526 -25.32 -3.57 1.07
N ARG A 527 -24.03 -3.21 0.99
CA ARG A 527 -22.92 -4.18 0.92
C ARG A 527 -23.02 -5.23 2.04
N SER A 528 -23.08 -4.78 3.29
CA SER A 528 -23.16 -5.67 4.46
C SER A 528 -24.42 -6.53 4.46
N PHE A 529 -25.55 -6.01 3.97
CA PHE A 529 -26.78 -6.80 3.85
C PHE A 529 -26.68 -7.88 2.77
N ILE A 530 -25.99 -7.62 1.65
CA ILE A 530 -25.78 -8.61 0.59
C ILE A 530 -24.84 -9.71 1.08
N GLU A 531 -23.75 -9.35 1.77
CA GLU A 531 -22.83 -10.32 2.37
C GLU A 531 -23.54 -11.19 3.42
N ALA A 532 -24.43 -10.61 4.23
CA ALA A 532 -25.20 -11.33 5.25
C ALA A 532 -26.39 -12.15 4.70
N CYS A 533 -26.79 -11.94 3.44
CA CYS A 533 -27.99 -12.54 2.89
C CYS A 533 -27.80 -14.04 2.61
N GLN A 534 -28.58 -14.89 3.30
CA GLN A 534 -28.56 -16.34 3.09
C GLN A 534 -29.38 -16.78 1.87
N ASP A 535 -30.45 -16.05 1.51
CA ASP A 535 -31.31 -16.38 0.37
C ASP A 535 -31.28 -15.27 -0.69
N LEU A 536 -30.41 -15.48 -1.69
CA LEU A 536 -30.22 -14.55 -2.80
C LEU A 536 -31.49 -14.37 -3.66
N ASN A 537 -32.48 -15.27 -3.57
CA ASN A 537 -33.71 -15.19 -4.37
C ASN A 537 -34.58 -13.96 -4.05
N GLU A 538 -34.41 -13.35 -2.87
CA GLU A 538 -35.13 -12.14 -2.48
C GLU A 538 -34.60 -10.89 -3.19
N ILE A 539 -33.32 -10.91 -3.59
CA ILE A 539 -32.61 -9.78 -4.20
C ILE A 539 -32.67 -9.84 -5.73
N ARG A 540 -32.67 -11.05 -6.31
CA ARG A 540 -32.70 -11.26 -7.78
C ARG A 540 -33.77 -10.42 -8.51
N PRO A 541 -35.02 -10.27 -8.03
CA PRO A 541 -36.04 -9.49 -8.74
C PRO A 541 -35.80 -7.98 -8.74
N ILE A 542 -35.09 -7.46 -7.74
CA ILE A 542 -34.83 -6.04 -7.57
C ILE A 542 -33.43 -5.63 -8.07
N LEU A 543 -32.54 -6.59 -8.30
CA LEU A 543 -31.16 -6.39 -8.77
C LEU A 543 -31.04 -5.39 -9.94
N PRO A 544 -31.90 -5.44 -11.00
CA PRO A 544 -31.76 -4.50 -12.11
C PRO A 544 -32.04 -3.05 -11.69
N GLN A 545 -32.97 -2.86 -10.75
CA GLN A 545 -33.29 -1.53 -10.21
C GLN A 545 -32.19 -1.03 -9.26
N LEU A 546 -31.55 -1.94 -8.51
CA LEU A 546 -30.43 -1.62 -7.63
C LEU A 546 -29.24 -1.13 -8.45
N LEU A 547 -28.88 -1.85 -9.51
CA LEU A 547 -27.77 -1.49 -10.40
C LEU A 547 -28.01 -0.12 -11.07
N ASP A 548 -29.23 0.16 -11.55
CA ASP A 548 -29.57 1.46 -12.17
C ASP A 548 -29.39 2.65 -11.20
N GLU A 549 -29.90 2.54 -9.97
CA GLU A 549 -29.73 3.60 -8.96
C GLU A 549 -28.28 3.73 -8.51
N PHE A 550 -27.57 2.61 -8.39
CA PHE A 550 -26.16 2.58 -8.04
C PHE A 550 -25.29 3.28 -9.10
N PHE A 551 -25.53 3.04 -10.40
CA PHE A 551 -24.81 3.74 -11.48
C PHE A 551 -25.09 5.24 -11.52
N LYS A 552 -26.31 5.68 -11.20
CA LYS A 552 -26.60 7.12 -11.09
C LYS A 552 -25.74 7.76 -10.01
N LEU A 553 -25.60 7.08 -8.87
CA LEU A 553 -24.78 7.57 -7.76
C LEU A 553 -23.29 7.58 -8.11
N MET A 554 -22.77 6.54 -8.75
CA MET A 554 -21.36 6.47 -9.20
C MET A 554 -21.00 7.60 -10.20
N ASN A 555 -21.95 8.01 -11.03
CA ASN A 555 -21.72 9.15 -11.94
C ASN A 555 -21.77 10.52 -11.24
N GLU A 556 -22.37 10.60 -10.04
CA GLU A 556 -22.58 11.82 -9.26
C GLU A 556 -21.52 12.01 -8.15
N VAL A 557 -20.97 10.91 -7.60
CA VAL A 557 -19.99 10.91 -6.52
C VAL A 557 -18.79 10.06 -6.89
N GLU A 558 -17.61 10.64 -6.77
CA GLU A 558 -16.33 9.96 -6.89
C GLU A 558 -15.93 9.44 -5.49
N ASN A 559 -16.21 8.15 -5.23
CA ASN A 559 -15.88 7.51 -3.96
C ASN A 559 -15.52 6.02 -4.18
N GLU A 560 -14.39 5.60 -3.62
CA GLU A 560 -13.84 4.24 -3.75
C GLU A 560 -14.73 3.15 -3.14
N ASP A 561 -15.35 3.41 -1.98
CA ASP A 561 -16.21 2.46 -1.27
C ASP A 561 -17.47 2.09 -2.08
N LEU A 562 -17.89 2.97 -3.00
CA LEU A 562 -18.93 2.63 -3.96
C LEU A 562 -18.43 1.48 -4.85
N VAL A 563 -17.25 1.61 -5.46
CA VAL A 563 -16.71 0.60 -6.36
C VAL A 563 -16.55 -0.76 -5.68
N PHE A 564 -16.04 -0.80 -4.44
CA PHE A 564 -15.96 -2.03 -3.65
C PHE A 564 -17.33 -2.66 -3.35
N THR A 565 -18.36 -1.83 -3.17
CA THR A 565 -19.74 -2.32 -3.03
C THR A 565 -20.23 -2.99 -4.32
N LEU A 566 -19.88 -2.46 -5.49
CA LEU A 566 -20.22 -3.08 -6.77
C LEU A 566 -19.53 -4.43 -6.94
N GLU A 567 -18.24 -4.49 -6.64
CA GLU A 567 -17.44 -5.72 -6.69
C GLU A 567 -18.09 -6.84 -5.86
N THR A 568 -18.49 -6.51 -4.63
CA THR A 568 -19.21 -7.44 -3.73
C THR A 568 -20.54 -7.91 -4.32
N ILE A 569 -21.30 -7.01 -4.95
CA ILE A 569 -22.56 -7.33 -5.63
C ILE A 569 -22.29 -8.29 -6.80
N VAL A 570 -21.29 -8.00 -7.63
CA VAL A 570 -20.94 -8.82 -8.80
C VAL A 570 -20.49 -10.20 -8.37
N GLY A 571 -19.59 -10.31 -7.38
CA GLY A 571 -19.10 -11.59 -6.88
C GLY A 571 -20.22 -12.50 -6.32
N LYS A 572 -21.28 -11.94 -5.74
CA LYS A 572 -22.42 -12.72 -5.21
C LYS A 572 -23.47 -13.13 -6.25
N PHE A 573 -23.55 -12.47 -7.40
CA PHE A 573 -24.62 -12.65 -8.39
C PHE A 573 -24.10 -13.00 -9.80
N GLY A 574 -22.94 -13.66 -9.90
CA GLY A 574 -22.20 -13.84 -11.16
C GLY A 574 -23.03 -14.33 -12.36
N GLU A 575 -23.82 -15.41 -12.22
CA GLU A 575 -24.65 -15.92 -13.33
C GLU A 575 -25.72 -14.91 -13.79
N GLU A 576 -26.32 -14.18 -12.86
CA GLU A 576 -27.32 -13.15 -13.16
C GLU A 576 -26.71 -11.84 -13.69
N MET A 577 -25.39 -11.66 -13.57
CA MET A 577 -24.67 -10.50 -14.12
C MET A 577 -24.48 -10.57 -15.63
N ALA A 578 -24.56 -11.76 -16.24
CA ALA A 578 -24.33 -11.95 -17.68
C ALA A 578 -25.09 -10.96 -18.60
N PRO A 579 -26.38 -10.64 -18.39
CA PRO A 579 -27.10 -9.66 -19.22
C PRO A 579 -26.63 -8.20 -19.01
N TYR A 580 -25.99 -7.91 -17.88
CA TYR A 580 -25.55 -6.57 -17.49
C TYR A 580 -24.06 -6.37 -17.67
N ALA A 581 -23.26 -7.43 -17.80
CA ALA A 581 -21.80 -7.41 -17.86
C ALA A 581 -21.26 -6.42 -18.89
N PHE A 582 -21.83 -6.41 -20.11
CA PHE A 582 -21.45 -5.44 -21.15
C PHE A 582 -21.67 -3.98 -20.70
N GLY A 583 -22.84 -3.68 -20.12
CA GLY A 583 -23.16 -2.32 -19.64
C GLY A 583 -22.34 -1.92 -18.41
N LEU A 584 -22.05 -2.88 -17.53
CA LEU A 584 -21.19 -2.72 -16.35
C LEU A 584 -19.76 -2.35 -16.79
N CYS A 585 -19.13 -3.15 -17.65
CA CYS A 585 -17.80 -2.87 -18.17
C CYS A 585 -17.77 -1.53 -18.93
N GLN A 586 -18.83 -1.18 -19.67
CA GLN A 586 -18.92 0.12 -20.35
C GLN A 586 -18.93 1.30 -19.37
N ASN A 587 -19.75 1.23 -18.32
CA ASN A 587 -19.85 2.29 -17.31
C ASN A 587 -18.57 2.40 -16.48
N LEU A 588 -17.99 1.28 -16.07
CA LEU A 588 -16.73 1.26 -15.31
C LEU A 588 -15.55 1.75 -16.15
N ALA A 589 -15.48 1.39 -17.42
CA ALA A 589 -14.48 1.94 -18.34
C ALA A 589 -14.65 3.45 -18.52
N ALA A 590 -15.88 3.95 -18.61
CA ALA A 590 -16.15 5.39 -18.68
C ALA A 590 -15.75 6.12 -17.38
N ALA A 591 -16.04 5.52 -16.22
CA ALA A 591 -15.63 6.03 -14.91
C ALA A 591 -14.09 6.07 -14.80
N PHE A 592 -13.41 5.00 -15.19
CA PHE A 592 -11.95 4.92 -15.26
C PHE A 592 -11.34 6.07 -16.08
N TRP A 593 -11.85 6.30 -17.30
CA TRP A 593 -11.38 7.41 -18.13
C TRP A 593 -11.67 8.78 -17.51
N LYS A 594 -12.80 8.94 -16.82
CA LYS A 594 -13.13 10.19 -16.13
C LYS A 594 -12.14 10.45 -14.97
N CYS A 595 -11.82 9.43 -14.19
CA CYS A 595 -10.85 9.49 -13.10
C CYS A 595 -9.46 9.88 -13.62
N LEU A 596 -8.96 9.21 -14.66
CA LEU A 596 -7.67 9.52 -15.30
C LEU A 596 -7.59 10.94 -15.88
N ASN A 597 -8.64 11.40 -16.56
CA ASN A 597 -8.63 12.75 -17.12
C ASN A 597 -8.69 13.84 -16.04
N THR A 598 -9.24 13.51 -14.86
CA THR A 598 -9.30 14.44 -13.73
C THR A 598 -7.94 14.52 -13.03
N SER A 599 -7.25 13.39 -12.87
CA SER A 599 -5.88 13.36 -12.34
C SER A 599 -4.86 14.01 -13.29
N GLU A 600 -5.02 13.89 -14.62
CA GLU A 600 -4.12 14.53 -15.59
C GLU A 600 -4.31 16.06 -15.71
N ALA A 601 -5.46 16.60 -15.31
CA ALA A 601 -5.81 18.01 -15.52
C ALA A 601 -5.42 18.94 -14.36
N ASP A 602 -5.29 18.40 -13.14
CA ASP A 602 -4.90 19.15 -11.95
C ASP A 602 -3.61 18.54 -11.38
N GLU A 603 -2.46 19.19 -11.65
CA GLU A 603 -1.17 18.86 -11.00
C GLU A 603 -1.20 19.06 -9.46
N GLU A 604 -2.30 19.61 -8.92
CA GLU A 604 -2.58 19.83 -7.49
C GLU A 604 -3.75 18.97 -6.93
N ALA A 605 -4.42 18.13 -7.74
CA ALA A 605 -5.55 17.32 -7.29
C ALA A 605 -5.10 15.99 -6.65
N ASP A 606 -5.79 15.62 -5.57
CA ASP A 606 -5.60 14.41 -4.77
C ASP A 606 -5.47 13.12 -5.60
N ASP A 607 -4.56 12.21 -5.19
CA ASP A 607 -4.40 10.83 -5.71
C ASP A 607 -5.68 9.95 -5.58
N SER A 608 -6.77 10.48 -5.03
CA SER A 608 -8.08 9.82 -4.97
C SER A 608 -8.59 9.38 -6.36
N GLY A 609 -8.23 10.09 -7.42
CA GLY A 609 -8.55 9.70 -8.80
C GLY A 609 -7.86 8.40 -9.23
N ALA A 610 -6.62 8.17 -8.80
CA ALA A 610 -5.84 6.98 -9.15
C ALA A 610 -6.37 5.72 -8.45
N LEU A 611 -6.69 5.82 -7.16
CA LEU A 611 -7.29 4.71 -6.40
C LEU A 611 -8.69 4.34 -6.92
N ALA A 612 -9.50 5.35 -7.27
CA ALA A 612 -10.80 5.11 -7.92
C ALA A 612 -10.63 4.40 -9.29
N ALA A 613 -9.58 4.74 -10.04
CA ALA A 613 -9.26 4.08 -11.30
C ALA A 613 -8.87 2.60 -11.09
N ILE A 614 -8.02 2.30 -10.08
CA ILE A 614 -7.66 0.93 -9.68
C ILE A 614 -8.92 0.14 -9.31
N GLY A 615 -9.79 0.71 -8.46
CA GLY A 615 -11.05 0.07 -8.07
C GLY A 615 -11.93 -0.25 -9.29
N CYS A 616 -11.98 0.65 -10.29
CA CYS A 616 -12.75 0.39 -11.51
C CYS A 616 -12.21 -0.82 -12.28
N LEU A 617 -10.88 -0.98 -12.37
CA LEU A 617 -10.27 -2.13 -13.06
C LEU A 617 -10.51 -3.43 -12.28
N ARG A 618 -10.36 -3.43 -10.95
CA ARG A 618 -10.67 -4.61 -10.11
C ARG A 618 -12.13 -5.03 -10.24
N ALA A 619 -13.06 -4.09 -10.22
CA ALA A 619 -14.47 -4.40 -10.45
C ALA A 619 -14.71 -4.98 -11.85
N ILE A 620 -13.97 -4.54 -12.88
CA ILE A 620 -14.01 -5.15 -14.22
C ILE A 620 -13.44 -6.58 -14.17
N SER A 621 -12.30 -6.81 -13.51
CA SER A 621 -11.71 -8.13 -13.30
C SER A 621 -12.72 -9.11 -12.67
N THR A 622 -13.38 -8.73 -11.58
CA THR A 622 -14.43 -9.55 -10.93
C THR A 622 -15.61 -9.81 -11.85
N ILE A 623 -16.00 -8.85 -12.69
CA ILE A 623 -17.04 -9.08 -13.71
C ILE A 623 -16.58 -10.14 -14.71
N LEU A 624 -15.35 -10.04 -15.22
CA LEU A 624 -14.80 -11.00 -16.17
C LEU A 624 -14.71 -12.41 -15.57
N GLU A 625 -14.25 -12.53 -14.33
CA GLU A 625 -14.20 -13.79 -13.59
C GLU A 625 -15.60 -14.39 -13.43
N SER A 626 -16.60 -13.57 -13.05
CA SER A 626 -17.98 -14.02 -12.85
C SER A 626 -18.67 -14.56 -14.11
N ILE A 627 -18.20 -14.14 -15.29
CA ILE A 627 -18.70 -14.59 -16.59
C ILE A 627 -17.77 -15.58 -17.29
N SER A 628 -16.77 -16.13 -16.59
CA SER A 628 -15.80 -17.11 -17.11
C SER A 628 -16.45 -18.30 -17.84
N SER A 629 -17.63 -18.73 -17.39
CA SER A 629 -18.43 -19.80 -18.01
C SER A 629 -19.14 -19.41 -19.33
N LEU A 630 -19.11 -18.13 -19.72
CA LEU A 630 -19.78 -17.57 -20.90
C LEU A 630 -18.79 -16.91 -21.89
N PRO A 631 -17.95 -17.68 -22.61
CA PRO A 631 -16.92 -17.16 -23.51
C PRO A 631 -17.38 -16.15 -24.58
N HIS A 632 -18.64 -16.25 -25.04
CA HIS A 632 -19.20 -15.36 -26.07
C HIS A 632 -19.39 -13.90 -25.63
N LEU A 633 -19.37 -13.60 -24.32
CA LEU A 633 -19.46 -12.25 -23.79
C LEU A 633 -18.12 -11.50 -23.87
N PHE A 634 -17.00 -12.21 -23.71
CA PHE A 634 -15.66 -11.62 -23.80
C PHE A 634 -15.43 -10.91 -25.14
N ALA A 635 -15.88 -11.52 -26.25
CA ALA A 635 -15.80 -10.90 -27.58
C ALA A 635 -16.62 -9.60 -27.71
N GLN A 636 -17.66 -9.41 -26.91
CA GLN A 636 -18.47 -8.18 -26.89
C GLN A 636 -17.84 -7.11 -25.99
N ILE A 637 -17.18 -7.52 -24.92
CA ILE A 637 -16.52 -6.62 -23.94
C ILE A 637 -15.17 -6.14 -24.46
N GLU A 638 -14.47 -6.93 -25.28
CA GLU A 638 -13.15 -6.62 -25.85
C GLU A 638 -13.02 -5.19 -26.39
N PRO A 639 -13.93 -4.67 -27.24
CA PRO A 639 -13.78 -3.32 -27.80
C PRO A 639 -13.87 -2.19 -26.77
N ILE A 640 -14.45 -2.46 -25.59
CA ILE A 640 -14.56 -1.49 -24.49
C ILE A 640 -13.26 -1.44 -23.70
N LEU A 641 -12.65 -2.60 -23.41
CA LEU A 641 -11.47 -2.72 -22.56
C LEU A 641 -10.15 -2.54 -23.32
N LEU A 642 -10.12 -2.89 -24.61
CA LEU A 642 -8.91 -2.82 -25.42
C LEU A 642 -8.23 -1.43 -25.41
N PRO A 643 -8.94 -0.29 -25.54
CA PRO A 643 -8.30 1.02 -25.45
C PRO A 643 -7.64 1.30 -24.09
N ILE A 644 -8.20 0.76 -23.01
CA ILE A 644 -7.63 0.87 -21.66
C ILE A 644 -6.33 0.06 -21.62
N MET A 645 -6.38 -1.21 -22.02
CA MET A 645 -5.20 -2.08 -22.06
C MET A 645 -4.08 -1.50 -22.93
N GLN A 646 -4.42 -0.94 -24.10
CA GLN A 646 -3.42 -0.34 -25.01
C GLN A 646 -2.71 0.88 -24.42
N ARG A 647 -3.43 1.78 -23.72
CA ARG A 647 -2.81 2.97 -23.14
C ARG A 647 -2.05 2.62 -21.85
N MET A 648 -2.64 1.79 -21.01
CA MET A 648 -2.12 1.53 -19.67
C MET A 648 -0.99 0.48 -19.64
N LEU A 649 -0.77 -0.29 -20.70
CA LEU A 649 0.45 -1.10 -20.85
C LEU A 649 1.69 -0.28 -21.23
N THR A 650 1.60 1.05 -21.25
CA THR A 650 2.72 1.96 -21.52
C THR A 650 3.17 2.66 -20.22
N THR A 651 4.15 3.56 -20.31
CA THR A 651 4.57 4.40 -19.17
C THR A 651 3.44 5.23 -18.56
N ASP A 652 2.33 5.43 -19.28
CA ASP A 652 1.16 6.16 -18.78
C ASP A 652 0.37 5.36 -17.72
N GLY A 653 0.56 4.04 -17.61
CA GLY A 653 -0.21 3.17 -16.73
C GLY A 653 0.60 2.48 -15.64
N GLN A 654 1.75 3.03 -15.23
CA GLN A 654 2.61 2.42 -14.20
C GLN A 654 1.85 2.11 -12.89
N ASP A 655 0.93 2.99 -12.49
CA ASP A 655 0.19 2.86 -11.23
C ASP A 655 -0.96 1.83 -11.28
N VAL A 656 -1.35 1.37 -12.48
CA VAL A 656 -2.48 0.44 -12.69
C VAL A 656 -2.07 -0.80 -13.50
N PHE A 657 -0.77 -1.04 -13.61
CA PHE A 657 -0.22 -2.00 -14.57
C PHE A 657 -0.62 -3.44 -14.23
N ASP A 658 -0.65 -3.79 -12.94
CA ASP A 658 -1.04 -5.12 -12.46
C ASP A 658 -2.50 -5.43 -12.77
N GLU A 659 -3.42 -4.52 -12.45
CA GLU A 659 -4.83 -4.70 -12.76
C GLU A 659 -5.05 -4.83 -14.28
N VAL A 660 -4.29 -4.10 -15.09
CA VAL A 660 -4.38 -4.21 -16.55
C VAL A 660 -3.86 -5.55 -17.06
N LEU A 661 -2.76 -6.07 -16.51
CA LEU A 661 -2.26 -7.40 -16.85
C LEU A 661 -3.27 -8.49 -16.48
N GLU A 662 -3.95 -8.36 -15.35
CA GLU A 662 -5.04 -9.26 -14.94
C GLU A 662 -6.20 -9.26 -15.96
N LEU A 663 -6.61 -8.08 -16.44
CA LEU A 663 -7.60 -7.98 -17.52
C LEU A 663 -7.12 -8.68 -18.79
N VAL A 664 -5.85 -8.51 -19.18
CA VAL A 664 -5.28 -9.20 -20.35
C VAL A 664 -5.31 -10.71 -20.13
N SER A 665 -4.97 -11.20 -18.94
CA SER A 665 -5.04 -12.61 -18.56
C SER A 665 -6.45 -13.16 -18.75
N TYR A 666 -7.48 -12.52 -18.18
CA TYR A 666 -8.87 -12.97 -18.34
C TYR A 666 -9.35 -12.96 -19.79
N MET A 667 -9.01 -11.90 -20.53
CA MET A 667 -9.36 -11.79 -21.94
C MET A 667 -8.66 -12.85 -22.80
N THR A 668 -7.43 -13.22 -22.44
CA THR A 668 -6.64 -14.22 -23.18
C THR A 668 -6.93 -15.66 -22.76
N ILE A 669 -7.46 -15.93 -21.57
CA ILE A 669 -7.78 -17.29 -21.08
C ILE A 669 -9.23 -17.72 -21.37
N PHE A 670 -10.23 -16.84 -21.15
CA PHE A 670 -11.64 -17.22 -21.25
C PHE A 670 -12.28 -16.93 -22.62
N SER A 671 -11.68 -16.04 -23.42
CA SER A 671 -12.16 -15.80 -24.79
C SER A 671 -12.05 -17.08 -25.64
N PRO A 672 -13.00 -17.40 -26.54
CA PRO A 672 -12.93 -18.58 -27.40
C PRO A 672 -11.68 -18.61 -28.30
N THR A 673 -11.25 -17.43 -28.75
CA THR A 673 -10.09 -17.23 -29.63
C THR A 673 -9.47 -15.87 -29.34
N ILE A 674 -8.15 -15.79 -29.34
CA ILE A 674 -7.43 -14.51 -29.21
C ILE A 674 -7.56 -13.73 -30.52
N SER A 675 -8.14 -12.53 -30.46
CA SER A 675 -8.33 -11.67 -31.62
C SER A 675 -7.01 -11.06 -32.10
N LEU A 676 -6.99 -10.57 -33.35
CA LEU A 676 -5.84 -9.84 -33.88
C LEU A 676 -5.63 -8.49 -33.16
N ASP A 677 -6.71 -7.91 -32.63
CA ASP A 677 -6.64 -6.66 -31.89
C ASP A 677 -5.98 -6.88 -30.52
N MET A 678 -6.25 -8.00 -29.84
CA MET A 678 -5.53 -8.39 -28.61
C MET A 678 -4.02 -8.60 -28.86
N TRP A 679 -3.65 -9.19 -30.00
CA TRP A 679 -2.23 -9.34 -30.40
C TRP A 679 -1.48 -8.00 -30.55
N SER A 680 -2.17 -6.86 -30.59
CA SER A 680 -1.54 -5.53 -30.53
C SER A 680 -0.95 -5.18 -29.16
N LEU A 681 -1.33 -5.91 -28.10
CA LEU A 681 -0.83 -5.70 -26.73
C LEU A 681 0.54 -6.37 -26.50
N TRP A 682 0.87 -7.43 -27.26
CA TRP A 682 2.14 -8.14 -27.10
C TRP A 682 3.37 -7.23 -27.23
N PRO A 683 3.50 -6.38 -28.26
CA PRO A 683 4.65 -5.47 -28.37
C PRO A 683 4.76 -4.51 -27.19
N LEU A 684 3.62 -4.05 -26.63
CA LEU A 684 3.59 -3.14 -25.49
C LEU A 684 4.13 -3.81 -24.23
N MET A 685 3.68 -5.04 -23.94
CA MET A 685 4.18 -5.82 -22.80
C MET A 685 5.69 -6.09 -22.91
N VAL A 686 6.16 -6.49 -24.10
CA VAL A 686 7.59 -6.77 -24.32
C VAL A 686 8.46 -5.50 -24.26
N GLU A 687 7.93 -4.36 -24.71
CA GLU A 687 8.62 -3.07 -24.61
C GLU A 687 8.68 -2.60 -23.16
N ALA A 688 7.56 -2.66 -22.42
CA ALA A 688 7.50 -2.31 -21.00
C ALA A 688 8.47 -3.16 -20.17
N LEU A 689 8.49 -4.48 -20.39
CA LEU A 689 9.41 -5.41 -19.74
C LEU A 689 10.89 -5.08 -19.99
N GLY A 690 11.21 -4.50 -21.15
CA GLY A 690 12.57 -4.12 -21.52
C GLY A 690 13.04 -2.77 -21.00
N ASP A 691 12.14 -1.92 -20.49
CA ASP A 691 12.43 -0.53 -20.14
C ASP A 691 12.24 -0.26 -18.64
N TRP A 692 11.06 -0.54 -18.09
CA TRP A 692 10.72 -0.16 -16.70
C TRP A 692 9.93 -1.22 -15.92
N ALA A 693 9.28 -2.18 -16.58
CA ALA A 693 8.30 -3.09 -15.96
C ALA A 693 8.87 -4.48 -15.60
N ILE A 694 10.16 -4.57 -15.24
CA ILE A 694 10.79 -5.86 -14.89
C ILE A 694 10.20 -6.47 -13.62
N ASP A 695 9.81 -5.64 -12.66
CA ASP A 695 9.20 -6.07 -11.39
C ASP A 695 7.82 -6.73 -11.61
N PHE A 696 7.18 -6.46 -12.75
CA PHE A 696 5.88 -7.00 -13.14
C PHE A 696 5.99 -8.26 -14.01
N PHE A 697 7.19 -8.80 -14.21
CA PHE A 697 7.39 -9.91 -15.15
C PHE A 697 6.63 -11.17 -14.75
N GLU A 698 6.44 -11.40 -13.45
CA GLU A 698 5.62 -12.51 -12.96
C GLU A 698 4.16 -12.35 -13.41
N ASN A 699 3.57 -11.16 -13.28
CA ASN A 699 2.21 -10.89 -13.73
C ASN A 699 2.06 -10.92 -15.26
N MET A 700 3.14 -10.65 -16.01
CA MET A 700 3.16 -10.80 -17.47
C MET A 700 3.26 -12.25 -17.95
N LEU A 701 3.62 -13.20 -17.08
CA LEU A 701 3.83 -14.60 -17.48
C LEU A 701 2.56 -15.22 -18.04
N VAL A 702 1.45 -15.08 -17.32
CA VAL A 702 0.13 -15.63 -17.68
C VAL A 702 -0.35 -15.14 -19.06
N PRO A 703 -0.42 -13.83 -19.35
CA PRO A 703 -0.90 -13.38 -20.65
C PRO A 703 0.05 -13.80 -21.78
N LEU A 704 1.37 -13.76 -21.56
CA LEU A 704 2.35 -14.19 -22.56
C LEU A 704 2.28 -15.70 -22.85
N ASP A 705 2.07 -16.54 -21.83
CA ASP A 705 1.77 -17.96 -21.99
C ASP A 705 0.52 -18.13 -22.86
N ASN A 706 -0.60 -17.52 -22.50
CA ASN A 706 -1.86 -17.65 -23.22
C ASN A 706 -1.74 -17.33 -24.72
N TYR A 707 -0.96 -16.31 -25.11
CA TYR A 707 -0.68 -16.01 -26.52
C TYR A 707 0.06 -17.16 -27.24
N ILE A 708 0.99 -17.83 -26.55
CA ILE A 708 1.79 -18.94 -27.10
C ILE A 708 0.99 -20.26 -27.10
N SER A 709 0.36 -20.62 -25.99
CA SER A 709 -0.35 -21.88 -25.80
C SER A 709 -1.69 -21.93 -26.53
N ARG A 710 -2.51 -20.87 -26.45
CA ARG A 710 -3.85 -20.86 -27.08
C ARG A 710 -3.84 -20.39 -28.53
N SER A 711 -2.85 -19.59 -28.93
CA SER A 711 -2.75 -19.02 -30.27
C SER A 711 -1.41 -19.35 -30.96
N THR A 712 -0.89 -20.56 -30.73
CA THR A 712 0.39 -21.08 -31.24
C THR A 712 0.55 -20.89 -32.75
N ALA A 713 -0.51 -21.16 -33.53
CA ALA A 713 -0.44 -21.02 -34.99
C ALA A 713 -0.15 -19.57 -35.42
N HIS A 714 -0.70 -18.57 -34.74
CA HIS A 714 -0.43 -17.16 -35.03
C HIS A 714 0.97 -16.75 -34.58
N PHE A 715 1.37 -17.16 -33.37
CA PHE A 715 2.72 -16.96 -32.83
C PHE A 715 3.81 -17.49 -33.79
N LEU A 716 3.56 -18.65 -34.41
CA LEU A 716 4.50 -19.28 -35.33
C LEU A 716 4.53 -18.65 -36.73
N THR A 717 3.40 -18.17 -37.23
CA THR A 717 3.25 -17.73 -38.63
C THR A 717 3.41 -16.23 -38.83
N CYS A 718 3.15 -15.39 -37.81
CA CYS A 718 3.27 -13.95 -37.93
C CYS A 718 4.74 -13.50 -38.05
N LYS A 719 5.00 -12.57 -38.98
CA LYS A 719 6.33 -12.00 -39.26
C LYS A 719 6.38 -10.48 -39.18
N ASP A 720 5.24 -9.84 -38.96
CA ASP A 720 5.12 -8.40 -38.82
C ASP A 720 4.03 -8.07 -37.80
N PRO A 721 4.38 -7.97 -36.49
CA PRO A 721 5.72 -8.19 -35.91
C PRO A 721 6.09 -9.68 -35.77
N ASP A 722 7.39 -10.00 -35.79
CA ASP A 722 7.88 -11.37 -35.53
C ASP A 722 7.92 -11.63 -34.01
N TYR A 723 6.86 -12.29 -33.50
CA TYR A 723 6.69 -12.57 -32.07
C TYR A 723 7.76 -13.50 -31.49
N GLN A 724 8.24 -14.47 -32.27
CA GLN A 724 9.32 -15.36 -31.84
C GLN A 724 10.62 -14.57 -31.65
N GLN A 725 10.95 -13.70 -32.60
CA GLN A 725 12.15 -12.87 -32.51
C GLN A 725 12.03 -11.82 -31.38
N SER A 726 10.83 -11.27 -31.17
CA SER A 726 10.53 -10.36 -30.07
C SER A 726 10.77 -11.02 -28.71
N LEU A 727 10.21 -12.21 -28.49
CA LEU A 727 10.40 -13.00 -27.26
C LEU A 727 11.88 -13.34 -27.03
N TRP A 728 12.58 -13.82 -28.07
CA TRP A 728 14.00 -14.08 -27.98
C TRP A 728 14.80 -12.84 -27.57
N LYS A 729 14.53 -11.69 -28.19
CA LYS A 729 15.26 -10.44 -27.93
C LYS A 729 15.14 -10.04 -26.46
N ILE A 730 13.94 -10.06 -25.89
CA ILE A 730 13.73 -9.65 -24.50
C ILE A 730 14.35 -10.66 -23.52
N LEU A 731 14.08 -11.97 -23.69
CA LEU A 731 14.61 -13.01 -22.81
C LEU A 731 16.14 -13.09 -22.87
N SER A 732 16.74 -12.95 -24.05
CA SER A 732 18.20 -12.92 -24.19
C SER A 732 18.83 -11.68 -23.53
N THR A 733 18.12 -10.56 -23.49
CA THR A 733 18.60 -9.32 -22.84
C THR A 733 18.58 -9.47 -21.32
N ILE A 734 17.43 -9.89 -20.77
CA ILE A 734 17.22 -10.06 -19.32
C ILE A 734 18.12 -11.16 -18.76
N MET A 735 18.13 -12.35 -19.35
CA MET A 735 18.92 -13.48 -18.81
C MET A 735 20.44 -13.27 -18.95
N SER A 736 20.89 -12.45 -19.91
CA SER A 736 22.32 -12.16 -20.09
C SER A 736 22.84 -11.06 -19.17
N ASP A 737 21.97 -10.18 -18.66
CA ASP A 737 22.36 -9.07 -17.80
C ASP A 737 22.90 -9.59 -16.46
N ARG A 738 24.03 -9.01 -16.03
CA ARG A 738 24.71 -9.36 -14.78
C ARG A 738 24.21 -8.57 -13.57
N LYS A 739 23.45 -7.51 -13.81
CA LYS A 739 22.91 -6.65 -12.75
C LYS A 739 21.54 -7.13 -12.26
N MET A 740 20.80 -7.86 -13.10
CA MET A 740 19.47 -8.38 -12.76
C MET A 740 19.56 -9.49 -11.72
N GLU A 741 18.72 -9.42 -10.69
CA GLU A 741 18.66 -10.42 -9.63
C GLU A 741 18.05 -11.73 -10.14
N ASP A 742 18.20 -12.82 -9.38
CA ASP A 742 17.65 -14.10 -9.81
C ASP A 742 16.12 -14.15 -9.65
N SER A 743 15.52 -13.39 -8.71
CA SER A 743 14.06 -13.30 -8.48
C SER A 743 13.34 -12.71 -9.69
N ASP A 744 13.83 -11.60 -10.22
CA ASP A 744 13.14 -10.84 -11.28
C ASP A 744 13.18 -11.56 -12.64
N ILE A 745 13.92 -12.68 -12.74
CA ILE A 745 14.13 -13.43 -13.98
C ILE A 745 13.45 -14.80 -13.93
N GLU A 746 12.88 -15.21 -12.80
CA GLU A 746 12.22 -16.51 -12.65
C GLU A 746 11.13 -16.80 -13.71
N PRO A 747 10.37 -15.81 -14.22
CA PRO A 747 9.41 -16.03 -15.30
C PRO A 747 10.05 -16.35 -16.67
N ALA A 748 11.32 -15.97 -16.91
CA ALA A 748 11.97 -16.19 -18.20
C ALA A 748 12.16 -17.68 -18.56
N PRO A 749 12.70 -18.54 -17.67
CA PRO A 749 12.71 -19.99 -17.89
C PRO A 749 11.32 -20.57 -18.17
N LYS A 750 10.31 -20.18 -17.39
CA LYS A 750 8.92 -20.65 -17.55
C LYS A 750 8.37 -20.35 -18.95
N LEU A 751 8.61 -19.15 -19.50
CA LEU A 751 8.23 -18.83 -20.89
C LEU A 751 8.95 -19.68 -21.95
N ILE A 752 10.22 -20.05 -21.71
CA ILE A 752 10.94 -20.93 -22.62
C ILE A 752 10.34 -22.34 -22.60
N GLU A 753 9.95 -22.83 -21.42
CA GLU A 753 9.24 -24.09 -21.25
C GLU A 753 7.93 -24.08 -22.05
N VAL A 754 7.10 -23.04 -21.91
CA VAL A 754 5.86 -22.86 -22.68
C VAL A 754 6.11 -22.97 -24.19
N VAL A 755 7.17 -22.35 -24.71
CA VAL A 755 7.55 -22.43 -26.14
C VAL A 755 7.88 -23.87 -26.54
N PHE A 756 8.70 -24.58 -25.76
CA PHE A 756 9.08 -25.96 -26.10
C PHE A 756 7.93 -26.95 -25.95
N GLN A 757 7.05 -26.77 -24.97
CA GLN A 757 5.90 -27.64 -24.74
C GLN A 757 4.84 -27.47 -25.84
N ASN A 758 4.54 -26.23 -26.26
CA ASN A 758 3.49 -25.93 -27.23
C ASN A 758 3.94 -25.96 -28.70
N CYS A 759 5.19 -25.59 -29.00
CA CYS A 759 5.68 -25.47 -30.38
C CYS A 759 6.48 -26.69 -30.88
N LYS A 760 6.21 -27.89 -30.35
CA LYS A 760 6.99 -29.10 -30.63
C LYS A 760 7.23 -29.36 -32.13
N GLY A 761 8.50 -29.47 -32.53
CA GLY A 761 8.94 -29.71 -33.91
C GLY A 761 8.84 -28.51 -34.87
N GLN A 762 8.50 -27.31 -34.38
CA GLN A 762 8.29 -26.11 -35.20
C GLN A 762 9.28 -24.97 -34.90
N VAL A 763 10.09 -25.09 -33.85
CA VAL A 763 11.02 -24.06 -33.34
C VAL A 763 12.47 -24.56 -33.22
N ASP A 764 12.89 -25.53 -34.05
CA ASP A 764 14.23 -26.16 -33.99
C ASP A 764 15.39 -25.14 -34.01
N HIS A 765 15.21 -24.05 -34.75
CA HIS A 765 16.19 -22.97 -34.87
C HIS A 765 16.41 -22.18 -33.57
N TRP A 766 15.46 -22.22 -32.64
CA TRP A 766 15.54 -21.57 -31.32
C TRP A 766 16.11 -22.47 -30.22
N VAL A 767 16.24 -23.79 -30.45
CA VAL A 767 16.76 -24.73 -29.45
C VAL A 767 18.18 -24.38 -29.01
N GLU A 768 19.12 -24.17 -29.94
CA GLU A 768 20.50 -23.77 -29.58
C GLU A 768 20.58 -22.40 -28.87
N PRO A 769 19.92 -21.34 -29.38
CA PRO A 769 19.85 -20.05 -28.69
C PRO A 769 19.34 -20.14 -27.24
N TYR A 770 18.19 -20.76 -26.99
CA TYR A 770 17.60 -20.86 -25.65
C TYR A 770 18.45 -21.71 -24.71
N LEU A 771 18.97 -22.86 -25.18
CA LEU A 771 19.88 -23.67 -24.37
C LEU A 771 21.15 -22.91 -23.99
N ARG A 772 21.73 -22.12 -24.90
CA ARG A 772 22.94 -21.34 -24.62
C ARG A 772 22.74 -20.35 -23.48
N ILE A 773 21.67 -19.55 -23.52
CA ILE A 773 21.41 -18.54 -22.47
C ILE A 773 21.00 -19.19 -21.14
N THR A 774 20.22 -20.27 -21.19
CA THR A 774 19.83 -21.07 -20.02
C THR A 774 21.07 -21.60 -19.29
N ILE A 775 22.01 -22.20 -20.03
CA ILE A 775 23.24 -22.77 -19.46
C ILE A 775 24.17 -21.67 -18.93
N ASP A 776 24.29 -20.55 -19.62
CA ASP A 776 25.09 -19.41 -19.13
C ASP A 776 24.53 -18.85 -17.81
N ARG A 777 23.21 -18.73 -17.66
CA ARG A 777 22.58 -18.33 -16.39
C ARG A 777 22.72 -19.40 -15.31
N LEU A 778 22.58 -20.69 -15.66
CA LEU A 778 22.70 -21.82 -14.73
C LEU A 778 24.07 -21.85 -14.02
N HIS A 779 25.14 -21.50 -14.74
CA HIS A 779 26.48 -21.41 -14.16
C HIS A 779 26.68 -20.21 -13.23
N ARG A 780 25.85 -19.17 -13.33
CA ARG A 780 25.95 -17.92 -12.55
C ARG A 780 25.11 -17.94 -11.29
N THR A 781 23.90 -18.50 -11.37
CA THR A 781 22.94 -18.49 -10.27
C THR A 781 23.42 -19.30 -9.06
N LYS A 782 23.09 -18.81 -7.86
CA LYS A 782 23.31 -19.50 -6.59
C LYS A 782 22.01 -19.98 -5.95
N LYS A 783 20.86 -19.41 -6.33
CA LYS A 783 19.55 -19.77 -5.79
C LYS A 783 19.16 -21.18 -6.26
N PRO A 784 18.80 -22.12 -5.36
CA PRO A 784 18.41 -23.47 -5.73
C PRO A 784 17.17 -23.53 -6.64
N TYR A 785 16.19 -22.68 -6.41
CA TYR A 785 14.95 -22.64 -7.18
C TYR A 785 15.19 -22.24 -8.64
N MET A 786 15.92 -21.14 -8.88
CA MET A 786 16.32 -20.74 -10.24
C MET A 786 17.12 -21.83 -10.98
N LYS A 787 17.95 -22.61 -10.27
CA LYS A 787 18.62 -23.78 -10.87
C LYS A 787 17.63 -24.87 -11.27
N CYS A 788 16.54 -25.07 -10.53
CA CYS A 788 15.50 -26.02 -10.89
C CYS A 788 14.83 -25.57 -12.18
N LEU A 789 14.34 -24.33 -12.25
CA LEU A 789 13.69 -23.76 -13.44
C LEU A 789 14.58 -23.87 -14.70
N LEU A 790 15.85 -23.46 -14.61
CA LEU A 790 16.79 -23.57 -15.71
C LEU A 790 17.09 -25.03 -16.12
N MET A 791 16.97 -25.99 -15.20
CA MET A 791 17.11 -27.40 -15.51
C MET A 791 15.82 -27.97 -16.13
N LEU A 792 14.64 -27.45 -15.78
CA LEU A 792 13.38 -27.80 -16.41
C LEU A 792 13.37 -27.40 -17.89
N VAL A 793 13.87 -26.21 -18.24
CA VAL A 793 14.10 -25.81 -19.64
C VAL A 793 14.93 -26.85 -20.43
N ILE A 794 15.96 -27.43 -19.80
CA ILE A 794 16.80 -28.48 -20.43
C ILE A 794 16.02 -29.79 -20.56
N ALA A 795 15.23 -30.15 -19.55
CA ALA A 795 14.37 -31.33 -19.58
C ALA A 795 13.29 -31.22 -20.67
N ASP A 796 12.65 -30.05 -20.82
CA ASP A 796 11.70 -29.77 -21.89
C ASP A 796 12.36 -29.76 -23.26
N ALA A 797 13.56 -29.21 -23.41
CA ALA A 797 14.31 -29.31 -24.66
C ALA A 797 14.63 -30.77 -25.05
N LEU A 798 14.89 -31.64 -24.07
CA LEU A 798 15.07 -33.07 -24.30
C LEU A 798 13.77 -33.77 -24.68
N TYR A 799 12.65 -33.36 -24.09
CA TYR A 799 11.33 -33.86 -24.45
C TYR A 799 10.87 -33.36 -25.85
N TYR A 800 11.24 -32.13 -26.20
CA TYR A 800 11.02 -31.51 -27.52
C TYR A 800 11.70 -32.33 -28.63
N ASP A 801 13.03 -32.48 -28.55
CA ASP A 801 13.84 -33.32 -29.42
C ASP A 801 15.16 -33.71 -28.72
N ALA A 802 15.22 -34.93 -28.20
CA ALA A 802 16.38 -35.44 -27.48
C ALA A 802 17.66 -35.48 -28.34
N SER A 803 17.54 -35.74 -29.65
CA SER A 803 18.71 -35.85 -30.53
C SER A 803 19.31 -34.47 -30.83
N LEU A 804 18.46 -33.50 -31.16
CA LEU A 804 18.87 -32.11 -31.40
C LEU A 804 19.46 -31.47 -30.14
N THR A 805 18.79 -31.66 -29.00
CA THR A 805 19.21 -31.09 -27.72
C THR A 805 20.53 -31.68 -27.25
N LEU A 806 20.69 -33.01 -27.28
CA LEU A 806 21.95 -33.65 -26.91
C LEU A 806 23.09 -33.26 -27.86
N GLY A 807 22.83 -33.20 -29.17
CA GLY A 807 23.79 -32.72 -30.16
C GLY A 807 24.26 -31.29 -29.88
N THR A 808 23.34 -30.43 -29.44
CA THR A 808 23.63 -29.05 -29.03
C THR A 808 24.47 -28.99 -27.75
N LEU A 809 24.13 -29.77 -26.72
CA LEU A 809 24.89 -29.85 -25.47
C LEU A 809 26.32 -30.36 -25.70
N HIS A 810 26.51 -31.32 -26.61
CA HIS A 810 27.83 -31.79 -27.04
C HIS A 810 28.61 -30.73 -27.81
N LYS A 811 27.95 -29.99 -28.73
CA LYS A 811 28.57 -28.88 -29.47
C LYS A 811 29.04 -27.76 -28.53
N LEU A 812 28.30 -27.51 -27.45
CA LEU A 812 28.67 -26.54 -26.41
C LEU A 812 29.73 -27.07 -25.43
N GLY A 813 29.99 -28.38 -25.42
CA GLY A 813 31.00 -29.00 -24.53
C GLY A 813 30.58 -29.12 -23.07
N VAL A 814 29.28 -29.00 -22.77
CA VAL A 814 28.73 -28.91 -21.39
C VAL A 814 27.87 -30.10 -20.98
N ALA A 815 27.64 -31.07 -21.88
CA ALA A 815 26.74 -32.19 -21.63
C ALA A 815 27.06 -32.94 -20.32
N SER A 816 28.32 -33.32 -20.09
CA SER A 816 28.74 -34.04 -18.88
C SER A 816 28.49 -33.23 -17.61
N ASP A 817 28.74 -31.93 -17.63
CA ASP A 817 28.60 -31.05 -16.46
C ASP A 817 27.13 -30.88 -16.09
N ILE A 818 26.26 -30.66 -17.10
CA ILE A 818 24.81 -30.53 -16.93
C ILE A 818 24.21 -31.81 -16.36
N PHE A 819 24.51 -32.99 -16.95
CA PHE A 819 23.96 -34.24 -16.44
C PHE A 819 24.44 -34.55 -15.03
N ASN A 820 25.71 -34.29 -14.71
CA ASN A 820 26.22 -34.49 -13.35
C ASN A 820 25.52 -33.59 -12.33
N LEU A 821 25.32 -32.31 -12.66
CA LEU A 821 24.58 -31.37 -11.83
C LEU A 821 23.12 -31.81 -11.66
N TRP A 822 22.44 -32.17 -12.74
CA TRP A 822 21.04 -32.60 -12.71
C TRP A 822 20.85 -33.85 -11.84
N PHE A 823 21.70 -34.86 -11.99
CA PHE A 823 21.65 -36.06 -11.15
C PHE A 823 21.97 -35.77 -9.68
N GLN A 824 22.86 -34.83 -9.39
CA GLN A 824 23.10 -34.38 -8.01
C GLN A 824 21.83 -33.74 -7.44
N MET A 825 21.22 -32.81 -8.17
CA MET A 825 19.99 -32.13 -7.73
C MET A 825 18.83 -33.10 -7.50
N LEU A 826 18.69 -34.12 -8.35
CA LEU A 826 17.67 -35.18 -8.21
C LEU A 826 17.91 -36.08 -6.98
N GLN A 827 19.15 -36.19 -6.49
CA GLN A 827 19.54 -37.01 -5.34
C GLN A 827 19.57 -36.23 -4.02
N ASP A 828 19.57 -34.90 -4.06
CA ASP A 828 19.62 -34.07 -2.86
C ASP A 828 18.29 -34.15 -2.07
N VAL A 829 18.39 -34.48 -0.78
CA VAL A 829 17.25 -34.66 0.14
C VAL A 829 17.44 -33.77 1.37
N LYS A 830 16.38 -33.07 1.80
CA LYS A 830 16.33 -32.29 3.05
C LYS A 830 16.38 -33.22 4.27
N LYS A 831 16.65 -32.67 5.46
CA LYS A 831 16.73 -33.43 6.74
C LYS A 831 15.45 -34.18 7.10
N ASN A 832 14.31 -33.75 6.59
CA ASN A 832 12.98 -34.35 6.78
C ASN A 832 12.69 -35.52 5.81
N GLY A 833 13.63 -35.86 4.92
CA GLY A 833 13.46 -36.94 3.95
C GLY A 833 12.76 -36.52 2.63
N MET A 834 12.33 -35.26 2.51
CA MET A 834 11.78 -34.73 1.26
C MET A 834 12.87 -34.29 0.29
N ARG A 835 12.62 -34.38 -1.03
CA ARG A 835 13.57 -33.90 -2.05
C ARG A 835 13.84 -32.40 -1.87
N ALA A 836 15.09 -31.99 -2.01
CA ALA A 836 15.48 -30.59 -1.88
C ALA A 836 15.09 -29.76 -3.12
N ASN A 837 15.11 -30.39 -4.30
CA ASN A 837 14.86 -29.79 -5.61
C ASN A 837 13.69 -30.50 -6.31
N PHE A 838 13.04 -29.83 -7.27
CA PHE A 838 11.89 -30.34 -8.05
C PHE A 838 10.76 -30.84 -7.14
N ARG A 839 10.21 -29.92 -6.33
CA ARG A 839 9.15 -30.24 -5.36
C ARG A 839 7.78 -30.32 -6.01
N GLY A 840 7.54 -29.49 -7.03
CA GLY A 840 6.28 -29.41 -7.75
C GLY A 840 5.92 -30.69 -8.49
N LEU A 841 4.62 -30.90 -8.70
CA LEU A 841 4.12 -32.06 -9.44
C LEU A 841 4.47 -31.92 -10.93
N HIS A 842 4.33 -30.71 -11.47
CA HIS A 842 4.78 -30.33 -12.81
C HIS A 842 6.28 -30.58 -13.02
N ASP A 843 7.15 -30.06 -12.14
CA ASP A 843 8.61 -30.22 -12.21
C ASP A 843 9.04 -31.69 -12.38
N LYS A 844 8.45 -32.57 -11.57
CA LYS A 844 8.76 -34.00 -11.57
C LYS A 844 8.30 -34.65 -12.87
N LYS A 845 7.14 -34.24 -13.40
CA LYS A 845 6.61 -34.72 -14.67
C LYS A 845 7.52 -34.32 -15.83
N VAL A 846 7.88 -33.04 -15.95
CA VAL A 846 8.79 -32.53 -16.99
C VAL A 846 10.14 -33.26 -16.94
N CYS A 847 10.72 -33.40 -15.74
CA CYS A 847 11.96 -34.17 -15.57
C CYS A 847 11.81 -35.65 -15.99
N CYS A 848 10.69 -36.31 -15.67
CA CYS A 848 10.42 -37.68 -16.11
C CYS A 848 10.37 -37.79 -17.64
N LEU A 849 9.65 -36.88 -18.29
CA LEU A 849 9.48 -36.85 -19.74
C LEU A 849 10.82 -36.60 -20.46
N GLY A 850 11.60 -35.62 -19.98
CA GLY A 850 12.93 -35.31 -20.53
C GLY A 850 13.92 -36.48 -20.39
N LEU A 851 14.02 -37.09 -19.20
CA LEU A 851 14.90 -38.24 -18.97
C LEU A 851 14.47 -39.49 -19.76
N THR A 852 13.16 -39.74 -19.85
CA THR A 852 12.62 -40.87 -20.62
C THR A 852 12.95 -40.74 -22.10
N SER A 853 12.91 -39.53 -22.64
CA SER A 853 13.19 -39.26 -24.06
C SER A 853 14.62 -39.63 -24.48
N LEU A 854 15.58 -39.60 -23.54
CA LEU A 854 16.96 -40.05 -23.77
C LEU A 854 17.09 -41.55 -24.02
N LEU A 855 16.16 -42.37 -23.51
CA LEU A 855 16.25 -43.84 -23.60
C LEU A 855 16.11 -44.34 -25.05
N CYS A 856 15.46 -43.56 -25.93
CA CYS A 856 15.29 -43.90 -27.34
C CYS A 856 16.50 -43.56 -28.23
N LEU A 857 17.53 -42.87 -27.71
CA LEU A 857 18.66 -42.42 -28.52
C LEU A 857 19.62 -43.57 -28.88
N PRO A 858 20.16 -43.66 -30.12
CA PRO A 858 21.13 -44.69 -30.53
C PRO A 858 22.42 -44.70 -29.70
N VAL A 859 23.12 -45.85 -29.67
CA VAL A 859 24.39 -46.03 -28.93
C VAL A 859 25.47 -45.01 -29.33
N ASP A 860 25.49 -44.62 -30.62
CA ASP A 860 26.45 -43.65 -31.15
C ASP A 860 26.28 -42.24 -30.56
N HIS A 861 25.09 -41.93 -30.04
CA HIS A 861 24.76 -40.63 -29.45
C HIS A 861 24.72 -40.67 -27.92
N PHE A 862 24.50 -41.84 -27.29
CA PHE A 862 24.38 -41.94 -25.84
C PHE A 862 25.05 -43.22 -25.25
N PRO A 863 26.15 -43.08 -24.47
CA PRO A 863 26.89 -44.22 -23.92
C PRO A 863 26.07 -45.12 -22.99
N GLY A 864 26.38 -46.43 -22.98
CA GLY A 864 25.67 -47.42 -22.16
C GLY A 864 25.74 -47.19 -20.65
N GLU A 865 26.86 -46.65 -20.14
CA GLU A 865 27.01 -46.34 -18.70
C GLU A 865 26.11 -45.17 -18.25
N ALA A 866 25.90 -44.19 -19.14
CA ALA A 866 24.99 -43.06 -18.87
C ALA A 866 23.52 -43.50 -18.91
N LEU A 867 23.19 -44.48 -19.76
CA LEU A 867 21.85 -45.08 -19.86
C LEU A 867 21.39 -45.69 -18.54
N GLU A 868 22.27 -46.41 -17.84
CA GLU A 868 21.93 -46.98 -16.54
C GLU A 868 21.59 -45.91 -15.51
N ARG A 869 22.37 -44.82 -15.47
CA ARG A 869 22.13 -43.71 -14.54
C ARG A 869 20.83 -42.97 -14.82
N VAL A 870 20.53 -42.69 -16.10
CA VAL A 870 19.24 -42.11 -16.54
C VAL A 870 18.08 -43.02 -16.15
N PHE A 871 18.19 -44.33 -16.42
CA PHE A 871 17.14 -45.29 -16.15
C PHE A 871 16.79 -45.36 -14.65
N LYS A 872 17.82 -45.45 -13.79
CA LYS A 872 17.64 -45.43 -12.32
C LYS A 872 16.99 -44.14 -11.84
N ALA A 873 17.50 -42.99 -12.27
CA ALA A 873 16.96 -41.68 -11.88
C ALA A 873 15.50 -41.50 -12.32
N THR A 874 15.14 -41.98 -13.51
CA THR A 874 13.76 -41.93 -14.02
C THR A 874 12.81 -42.77 -13.17
N LEU A 875 13.21 -43.99 -12.79
CA LEU A 875 12.41 -44.86 -11.91
C LEU A 875 12.18 -44.22 -10.53
N ASP A 876 13.23 -43.67 -9.91
CA ASP A 876 13.12 -43.01 -8.60
C ASP A 876 12.19 -41.79 -8.65
N LEU A 877 12.23 -41.05 -9.75
CA LEU A 877 11.39 -39.89 -9.96
C LEU A 877 9.92 -40.28 -10.20
N LEU A 878 9.66 -41.32 -10.99
CA LEU A 878 8.31 -41.87 -11.20
C LEU A 878 7.69 -42.41 -9.91
N VAL A 879 8.48 -43.06 -9.05
CA VAL A 879 8.01 -43.51 -7.72
C VAL A 879 7.66 -42.32 -6.83
N SER A 880 8.52 -41.30 -6.81
CA SER A 880 8.29 -40.04 -6.07
C SER A 880 7.03 -39.32 -6.57
N TYR A 881 6.84 -39.23 -7.89
CA TYR A 881 5.67 -38.66 -8.53
C TYR A 881 4.39 -39.42 -8.15
N LYS A 882 4.41 -40.77 -8.21
CA LYS A 882 3.29 -41.62 -7.78
C LYS A 882 2.88 -41.36 -6.33
N GLY A 883 3.86 -41.21 -5.45
CA GLY A 883 3.60 -40.94 -4.03
C GLY A 883 2.87 -39.62 -3.81
N GLN A 884 3.30 -38.56 -4.50
CA GLN A 884 2.72 -37.22 -4.37
C GLN A 884 1.31 -37.12 -4.98
N VAL A 885 1.06 -37.74 -6.14
CA VAL A 885 -0.28 -37.79 -6.74
C VAL A 885 -1.28 -38.45 -5.78
N ALA A 886 -0.90 -39.56 -5.16
CA ALA A 886 -1.75 -40.26 -4.20
C ALA A 886 -1.96 -39.52 -2.86
N GLU A 887 -1.11 -38.53 -2.56
CA GLU A 887 -1.26 -37.65 -1.40
C GLU A 887 -2.20 -36.47 -1.72
N ALA A 888 -2.04 -35.87 -2.91
CA ALA A 888 -2.94 -34.85 -3.42
C ALA A 888 -4.38 -35.35 -3.56
N GLU A 889 -4.60 -36.56 -4.10
CA GLU A 889 -5.93 -37.17 -4.20
C GLU A 889 -6.61 -37.33 -2.83
N LYS A 890 -5.86 -37.69 -1.78
CA LYS A 890 -6.39 -37.83 -0.42
C LYS A 890 -6.73 -36.50 0.24
N LEU A 891 -5.97 -35.45 -0.07
CA LEU A 891 -6.23 -34.10 0.41
C LEU A 891 -7.47 -33.53 -0.27
N ASN A 892 -7.63 -33.73 -1.58
CA ASN A 892 -8.84 -33.35 -2.30
C ASN A 892 -10.08 -34.11 -1.80
N ASP A 893 -9.97 -35.42 -1.56
CA ASP A 893 -11.06 -36.20 -0.97
C ASP A 893 -11.42 -35.73 0.46
N ALA A 894 -10.45 -35.22 1.24
CA ALA A 894 -10.70 -34.66 2.57
C ALA A 894 -11.25 -33.23 2.54
N ALA A 895 -10.90 -32.44 1.52
CA ALA A 895 -11.43 -31.08 1.31
C ALA A 895 -12.91 -31.10 0.93
N VAL A 896 -13.35 -32.08 0.14
CA VAL A 896 -14.77 -32.28 -0.22
C VAL A 896 -15.64 -32.63 1.01
N ASP A 897 -15.05 -33.19 2.07
CA ASP A 897 -15.74 -33.52 3.33
C ASP A 897 -15.68 -32.39 4.40
N MET A 898 -14.93 -31.30 4.14
CA MET A 898 -14.71 -30.18 5.08
C MET A 898 -15.27 -28.84 4.60
N ASP A 899 -16.25 -28.86 3.70
CA ASP A 899 -16.98 -27.66 3.25
C ASP A 899 -18.07 -27.21 4.26
N GLY A 900 -17.75 -27.33 5.55
CA GLY A 900 -18.67 -27.10 6.64
C GLY A 900 -17.95 -26.76 7.94
N PHE A 901 -17.80 -25.46 8.17
CA PHE A 901 -17.44 -24.83 9.45
C PHE A 901 -16.07 -25.19 10.02
N ASP A 902 -15.13 -24.25 9.93
CA ASP A 902 -14.56 -23.57 11.11
C ASP A 902 -13.45 -22.60 10.64
N ALA A 903 -13.83 -21.36 10.39
CA ALA A 903 -12.92 -20.23 10.48
C ALA A 903 -13.14 -19.64 11.88
N ASP A 904 -12.14 -19.72 12.75
CA ASP A 904 -11.83 -18.65 13.71
C ASP A 904 -10.64 -19.01 14.63
N GLU A 905 -9.88 -17.95 14.92
CA GLU A 905 -8.90 -17.75 15.99
C GLU A 905 -7.43 -18.04 15.72
N GLU A 906 -6.78 -17.18 14.91
CA GLU A 906 -5.43 -16.70 15.27
C GLU A 906 -5.47 -15.19 15.50
N ASN A 907 -5.33 -14.80 16.77
CA ASN A 907 -5.18 -13.43 17.23
C ASN A 907 -3.70 -13.06 17.18
N GLU A 908 -3.29 -12.21 16.24
CA GLU A 908 -2.02 -11.51 16.33
C GLU A 908 -2.26 -10.00 16.49
N GLU A 909 -1.89 -9.49 17.69
CA GLU A 909 -1.83 -8.04 17.96
C GLU A 909 -0.58 -7.49 17.26
N GLU A 910 -0.71 -7.02 16.00
CA GLU A 910 0.31 -6.19 15.38
C GLU A 910 0.19 -4.71 15.80
N ASP A 911 1.14 -4.25 16.60
CA ASP A 911 1.34 -2.83 16.93
C ASP A 911 1.82 -2.09 15.67
N SER A 912 0.87 -1.49 14.94
CA SER A 912 1.12 -0.55 13.84
C SER A 912 1.91 0.68 14.34
N ASP A 913 3.21 0.71 14.07
CA ASP A 913 4.10 1.84 14.37
C ASP A 913 4.11 2.88 13.22
N LYS A 914 2.95 3.15 12.59
CA LYS A 914 2.76 4.27 11.64
C LYS A 914 2.46 5.58 12.40
N GLU A 915 3.39 6.09 13.21
CA GLU A 915 3.24 7.45 13.77
C GLU A 915 3.71 8.51 12.75
N MET A 916 2.70 9.08 12.10
CA MET A 916 2.64 10.24 11.21
C MET A 916 3.27 11.49 11.84
N GLY A 917 4.20 12.12 11.11
CA GLY A 917 4.96 13.26 11.59
C GLY A 917 5.30 14.29 10.52
N ASP A 918 4.34 14.79 9.75
CA ASP A 918 4.48 16.15 9.20
C ASP A 918 3.14 16.91 9.17
N ASP A 919 2.94 17.79 10.17
CA ASP A 919 1.97 18.88 10.09
C ASP A 919 2.62 20.01 9.25
N THR A 920 2.59 19.92 7.91
CA THR A 920 3.11 20.95 6.98
C THR A 920 2.18 22.18 6.89
N GLU A 921 1.91 22.83 8.03
CA GLU A 921 1.15 24.10 8.09
C GLU A 921 1.96 25.35 7.65
N ASP A 922 3.20 25.19 7.18
CA ASP A 922 4.07 26.31 6.79
C ASP A 922 4.39 26.24 5.26
N GLY A 923 3.41 26.00 4.37
CA GLY A 923 3.53 26.30 2.93
C GLY A 923 4.75 25.75 2.17
N ASP A 924 5.30 24.63 2.64
CA ASP A 924 6.33 23.85 1.95
C ASP A 924 5.63 22.64 1.33
N GLU A 925 5.30 22.73 0.04
CA GLU A 925 4.88 21.62 -0.83
C GLU A 925 6.05 20.65 -1.03
N VAL A 926 6.34 19.78 -0.07
CA VAL A 926 7.02 18.51 -0.34
C VAL A 926 6.65 17.50 0.75
N ASP A 927 6.22 16.31 0.32
CA ASP A 927 5.90 15.08 1.06
C ASP A 927 4.45 14.83 1.54
N SER A 928 3.43 15.19 0.73
CA SER A 928 2.13 14.50 0.78
C SER A 928 2.20 13.07 0.22
N LEU A 929 3.11 12.83 -0.74
CA LEU A 929 3.34 11.55 -1.42
C LEU A 929 3.71 10.40 -0.48
N GLU A 930 4.52 10.64 0.57
CA GLU A 930 4.87 9.59 1.55
C GLU A 930 3.70 9.25 2.48
N LEU A 931 2.87 10.24 2.85
CA LEU A 931 1.70 10.05 3.71
C LEU A 931 0.58 9.31 2.97
N GLN A 932 0.39 9.59 1.68
CA GLN A 932 -0.55 8.88 0.81
C GLN A 932 -0.06 7.48 0.46
N LYS A 933 1.24 7.25 0.19
CA LYS A 933 1.80 5.89 0.05
C LYS A 933 1.60 5.04 1.29
N LEU A 934 1.90 5.59 2.49
CA LEU A 934 1.70 4.89 3.76
C LEU A 934 0.21 4.63 4.06
N ALA A 935 -0.71 5.46 3.57
CA ALA A 935 -2.16 5.25 3.68
C ALA A 935 -2.69 4.25 2.64
N THR A 936 -2.10 4.22 1.45
CA THR A 936 -2.37 3.24 0.38
C THR A 936 -1.92 1.85 0.82
N GLU A 937 -0.74 1.74 1.43
CA GLU A 937 -0.27 0.53 2.11
C GLU A 937 -1.14 0.15 3.31
N ALA A 938 -1.86 1.09 3.94
CA ALA A 938 -2.77 0.79 5.06
C ALA A 938 -4.16 0.31 4.60
N ARG A 939 -4.63 0.72 3.42
CA ARG A 939 -5.85 0.20 2.77
C ARG A 939 -5.61 -1.10 1.99
N GLY A 940 -4.37 -1.38 1.59
CA GLY A 940 -3.96 -2.62 0.93
C GLY A 940 -3.92 -3.86 1.82
N PHE A 941 -4.30 -3.80 3.10
CA PHE A 941 -4.30 -4.96 3.99
C PHE A 941 -5.51 -5.89 3.75
N GLN A 942 -5.45 -6.66 2.66
CA GLN A 942 -5.70 -8.09 2.75
C GLN A 942 -4.33 -8.77 2.76
N SER A 943 -4.02 -9.42 3.89
CA SER A 943 -2.90 -10.35 4.13
C SER A 943 -1.82 -10.44 3.04
N ASN A 944 -0.73 -9.71 3.20
CA ASN A 944 0.58 -10.11 2.69
C ASN A 944 1.55 -10.04 3.87
N ASP A 945 1.69 -11.19 4.55
CA ASP A 945 2.72 -11.44 5.55
C ASP A 945 4.07 -11.57 4.84
N GLU A 946 4.88 -10.50 4.87
CA GLU A 946 6.34 -10.63 4.70
C GLU A 946 7.02 -10.42 6.06
N ASP A 947 7.06 -11.47 6.88
CA ASP A 947 8.25 -11.82 7.68
C ASP A 947 8.08 -13.15 8.45
N TYR A 948 7.76 -14.22 7.71
CA TYR A 948 8.33 -15.54 7.97
C TYR A 948 8.68 -16.15 6.61
N GLU A 949 9.97 -16.35 6.31
CA GLU A 949 10.41 -17.25 5.23
C GLU A 949 9.93 -18.67 5.56
N THR A 950 8.66 -18.95 5.31
CA THR A 950 8.10 -20.28 5.18
C THR A 950 8.12 -20.56 3.68
N ASP A 951 9.16 -21.27 3.27
CA ASP A 951 9.55 -21.71 1.92
C ASP A 951 8.52 -22.66 1.24
N ASP A 952 7.21 -22.46 1.51
CA ASP A 952 6.09 -23.34 1.16
C ASP A 952 4.97 -22.67 0.31
N ASP A 953 5.05 -21.38 -0.06
CA ASP A 953 4.07 -20.68 -0.93
C ASP A 953 4.31 -20.87 -2.45
N TYR A 954 4.83 -22.02 -2.87
CA TYR A 954 5.06 -22.32 -4.28
C TYR A 954 3.99 -23.28 -4.82
N SER A 955 2.74 -22.83 -5.04
CA SER A 955 1.79 -23.64 -5.82
C SER A 955 0.63 -22.94 -6.56
N ASP A 956 0.49 -21.62 -6.62
CA ASP A 956 -0.65 -21.04 -7.36
C ASP A 956 -0.46 -20.97 -8.88
N TYR A 957 0.73 -21.32 -9.40
CA TYR A 957 0.97 -21.37 -10.85
C TYR A 957 0.47 -22.63 -11.55
N ASP A 958 0.11 -23.70 -10.82
CA ASP A 958 -0.06 -25.04 -11.42
C ASP A 958 -1.52 -25.40 -11.77
N ASP A 959 -2.55 -24.60 -11.42
CA ASP A 959 -3.96 -25.03 -11.60
C ASP A 959 -4.62 -24.57 -12.92
N ASP A 960 -4.11 -23.51 -13.60
CA ASP A 960 -4.80 -22.92 -14.77
C ASP A 960 -4.08 -22.99 -16.14
N SER A 961 -2.78 -23.31 -16.20
CA SER A 961 -2.03 -23.42 -17.48
C SER A 961 -2.23 -24.81 -18.12
N GLN A 962 -3.10 -24.92 -19.14
CA GLN A 962 -3.22 -26.14 -19.95
C GLN A 962 -2.06 -26.28 -20.94
N SER A 963 -1.13 -27.19 -20.66
CA SER A 963 -0.04 -27.56 -21.56
C SER A 963 -0.30 -28.89 -22.28
N PRO A 964 0.20 -29.10 -23.52
CA PRO A 964 0.13 -30.39 -24.20
C PRO A 964 0.76 -31.54 -23.41
N ILE A 965 1.66 -31.25 -22.47
CA ILE A 965 2.24 -32.28 -21.60
C ILE A 965 1.24 -32.79 -20.55
N ASP A 966 0.18 -32.04 -20.24
CA ASP A 966 -0.82 -32.41 -19.24
C ASP A 966 -1.58 -33.67 -19.62
N GLU A 967 -1.87 -33.83 -20.91
CA GLU A 967 -2.51 -35.03 -21.46
C GLU A 967 -1.60 -36.28 -21.45
N ILE A 968 -0.29 -36.11 -21.22
CA ILE A 968 0.69 -37.19 -21.31
C ILE A 968 0.93 -37.78 -19.92
N ASP A 969 0.56 -39.05 -19.76
CA ASP A 969 0.86 -39.79 -18.53
C ASP A 969 2.35 -40.24 -18.53
N PRO A 970 3.16 -39.82 -17.54
CA PRO A 970 4.59 -40.10 -17.52
C PRO A 970 4.91 -41.59 -17.32
N PHE A 971 4.02 -42.39 -16.70
CA PHE A 971 4.23 -43.83 -16.54
C PHE A 971 4.00 -44.57 -17.85
N ILE A 972 2.93 -44.21 -18.58
CA ILE A 972 2.64 -44.79 -19.89
C ILE A 972 3.77 -44.44 -20.87
N PHE A 973 4.17 -43.17 -20.91
CA PHE A 973 5.26 -42.72 -21.77
C PHE A 973 6.57 -43.46 -21.50
N PHE A 974 6.92 -43.68 -20.24
CA PHE A 974 8.09 -44.47 -19.85
C PHE A 974 8.01 -45.91 -20.36
N VAL A 975 6.91 -46.61 -20.12
CA VAL A 975 6.75 -48.01 -20.52
C VAL A 975 6.80 -48.18 -22.04
N GLU A 976 6.15 -47.29 -22.79
CA GLU A 976 6.17 -47.30 -24.25
C GLU A 976 7.58 -47.06 -24.81
N THR A 977 8.29 -46.10 -24.23
CA THR A 977 9.68 -45.78 -24.59
C THR A 977 10.61 -46.97 -24.32
N VAL A 978 10.43 -47.66 -23.19
CA VAL A 978 11.22 -48.86 -22.86
C VAL A 978 10.91 -50.02 -23.81
N HIS A 979 9.63 -50.21 -24.19
CA HIS A 979 9.27 -51.20 -25.21
C HIS A 979 9.83 -50.85 -26.59
N ALA A 980 9.86 -49.56 -26.96
CA ALA A 980 10.49 -49.10 -28.18
C ALA A 980 11.99 -49.40 -28.18
N LEU A 981 12.70 -49.15 -27.07
CA LEU A 981 14.10 -49.51 -26.89
C LEU A 981 14.32 -51.03 -27.00
N GLN A 982 13.46 -51.83 -26.38
CA GLN A 982 13.52 -53.29 -26.46
C GLN A 982 13.34 -53.80 -27.89
N ALA A 983 12.47 -53.15 -28.68
CA ALA A 983 12.23 -53.50 -30.07
C ALA A 983 13.35 -53.04 -31.01
N SER A 984 13.91 -51.84 -30.78
CA SER A 984 14.96 -51.26 -31.63
C SER A 984 16.35 -51.83 -31.37
N ASP A 985 16.70 -52.09 -30.10
CA ASP A 985 18.01 -52.61 -29.69
C ASP A 985 17.87 -53.61 -28.52
N PRO A 986 17.49 -54.87 -28.82
CA PRO A 986 17.28 -55.90 -27.80
C PRO A 986 18.53 -56.21 -26.98
N THR A 987 19.71 -56.09 -27.61
CA THR A 987 21.00 -56.36 -26.97
C THR A 987 21.34 -55.33 -25.90
N ARG A 988 21.09 -54.05 -26.18
CA ARG A 988 21.31 -52.96 -25.23
C ARG A 988 20.34 -53.02 -24.07
N PHE A 989 19.08 -53.35 -24.34
CA PHE A 989 18.08 -53.56 -23.29
C PHE A 989 18.45 -54.73 -22.36
N GLN A 990 18.89 -55.88 -22.92
CA GLN A 990 19.35 -57.01 -22.11
C GLN A 990 20.55 -56.66 -21.23
N ASN A 991 21.52 -55.91 -21.77
CA ASN A 991 22.68 -55.47 -20.99
C ASN A 991 22.28 -54.53 -19.84
N LEU A 992 21.38 -53.57 -20.10
CA LEU A 992 20.84 -52.68 -19.07
C LEU A 992 20.14 -53.48 -17.95
N MET A 993 19.29 -54.43 -18.32
CA MET A 993 18.59 -55.27 -17.33
C MET A 993 19.52 -56.14 -16.50
N LEU A 994 20.66 -56.57 -17.06
CA LEU A 994 21.67 -57.35 -16.35
C LEU A 994 22.53 -56.51 -15.39
N THR A 995 22.73 -55.22 -15.66
CA THR A 995 23.51 -54.33 -14.78
C THR A 995 22.67 -53.69 -13.66
N LEU A 996 21.35 -53.63 -13.82
CA LEU A 996 20.43 -53.17 -12.78
C LEU A 996 20.40 -54.15 -11.59
N ASP A 997 20.38 -53.59 -10.37
CA ASP A 997 20.19 -54.38 -9.16
C ASP A 997 18.73 -54.86 -9.02
N PHE A 998 18.51 -55.78 -8.07
CA PHE A 998 17.17 -56.35 -7.83
C PHE A 998 16.14 -55.30 -7.41
N HIS A 999 16.58 -54.21 -6.77
CA HIS A 999 15.68 -53.14 -6.32
C HIS A 999 15.09 -52.39 -7.53
N TYR A 1000 15.93 -51.91 -8.46
CA TYR A 1000 15.46 -51.21 -9.65
C TYR A 1000 14.71 -52.12 -10.64
N GLN A 1001 15.05 -53.41 -10.71
CA GLN A 1001 14.25 -54.39 -11.49
C GLN A 1001 12.83 -54.54 -10.93
N ALA A 1002 12.68 -54.54 -9.60
CA ALA A 1002 11.37 -54.59 -8.94
C ALA A 1002 10.59 -53.28 -9.16
N LEU A 1003 11.26 -52.12 -9.07
CA LEU A 1003 10.64 -50.81 -9.36
C LEU A 1003 10.14 -50.72 -10.80
N ALA A 1004 10.95 -51.13 -11.78
CA ALA A 1004 10.56 -51.15 -13.19
C ALA A 1004 9.33 -52.04 -13.44
N SER A 1005 9.28 -53.21 -12.80
CA SER A 1005 8.11 -54.11 -12.88
C SER A 1005 6.86 -53.51 -12.23
N GLY A 1006 7.02 -52.83 -11.08
CA GLY A 1006 5.93 -52.15 -10.38
C GLY A 1006 5.37 -50.94 -11.14
N ILE A 1007 6.24 -50.16 -11.79
CA ILE A 1007 5.84 -49.05 -12.67
C ILE A 1007 5.11 -49.58 -13.90
N ALA A 1008 5.57 -50.67 -14.52
CA ALA A 1008 4.89 -51.27 -15.66
C ALA A 1008 3.46 -51.73 -15.32
N GLN A 1009 3.26 -52.32 -14.14
CA GLN A 1009 1.91 -52.68 -13.66
C GLN A 1009 1.04 -51.45 -13.41
N HIS A 1010 1.61 -50.40 -12.83
CA HIS A 1010 0.87 -49.16 -12.56
C HIS A 1010 0.49 -48.41 -13.84
N ALA A 1011 1.36 -48.39 -14.85
CA ALA A 1011 1.07 -47.79 -16.15
C ALA A 1011 -0.12 -48.47 -16.85
N GLU A 1012 -0.24 -49.80 -16.74
CA GLU A 1012 -1.38 -50.54 -17.29
C GLU A 1012 -2.68 -50.21 -16.54
N GLN A 1013 -2.62 -50.04 -15.22
CA GLN A 1013 -3.75 -49.55 -14.43
C GLN A 1013 -4.18 -48.13 -14.86
N ARG A 1014 -3.22 -47.21 -15.01
CA ARG A 1014 -3.48 -45.85 -15.50
C ARG A 1014 -4.10 -45.83 -16.89
N ARG A 1015 -3.68 -46.72 -17.80
CA ARG A 1015 -4.33 -46.88 -19.12
C ARG A 1015 -5.81 -47.21 -19.00
N THR A 1016 -6.15 -48.18 -18.15
CA THR A 1016 -7.56 -48.56 -17.95
C THR A 1016 -8.37 -47.45 -17.29
N ASP A 1017 -7.77 -46.68 -16.37
CA ASP A 1017 -8.44 -45.56 -15.71
C ASP A 1017 -8.71 -44.41 -16.70
N ILE A 1018 -7.73 -44.04 -17.53
CA ILE A 1018 -7.88 -43.02 -18.58
C ILE A 1018 -8.92 -43.42 -19.62
N GLU A 1019 -8.97 -44.69 -20.04
CA GLU A 1019 -10.01 -45.19 -20.95
C GLU A 1019 -11.41 -45.08 -20.34
N LYS A 1020 -11.54 -45.36 -19.05
CA LYS A 1020 -12.79 -45.22 -18.31
C LYS A 1020 -13.21 -43.75 -18.18
N GLU A 1021 -12.30 -42.85 -17.83
CA GLU A 1021 -12.55 -41.40 -17.79
C GLU A 1021 -12.99 -40.85 -19.14
N LYS A 1022 -12.37 -41.32 -20.24
CA LYS A 1022 -12.77 -40.94 -21.60
C LYS A 1022 -14.18 -41.44 -21.95
N LEU A 1023 -14.54 -42.64 -21.52
CA LEU A 1023 -15.90 -43.18 -21.69
C LEU A 1023 -16.93 -42.44 -20.85
N ASP A 1024 -16.58 -42.05 -19.62
CA ASP A 1024 -17.46 -41.29 -18.73
C ASP A 1024 -17.65 -39.85 -19.23
N LYS A 1025 -16.59 -39.17 -19.70
CA LYS A 1025 -16.66 -37.85 -20.37
C LYS A 1025 -17.48 -37.90 -21.67
N ALA A 1026 -17.36 -38.97 -22.46
CA ALA A 1026 -18.16 -39.16 -23.67
C ALA A 1026 -19.64 -39.52 -23.39
N ALA A 1027 -19.97 -39.92 -22.15
CA ALA A 1027 -21.34 -40.16 -21.72
C ALA A 1027 -22.00 -38.91 -21.08
N THR A 1028 -21.21 -37.90 -20.72
CA THR A 1028 -21.66 -36.63 -20.11
C THR A 1028 -21.65 -35.43 -21.07
N GLN A 1029 -20.93 -35.50 -22.20
CA GLN A 1029 -21.13 -34.64 -23.38
C GLN A 1029 -22.32 -35.12 -24.21
#